data_AF-A0A926GFC7-F1
#
_entry.id   AF-A0A926GFC7-F1
#
_cell.length_a   1.000
_cell.length_b   1.000
_cell.length_c   1.000
_cell.angle_alpha   90.00
_cell.angle_beta   90.00
_cell.angle_gamma   90.00
#
_symmetry.space_group_name_H-M   'P 1'
#
loop_
_entity.id
_entity.type
_entity.pdbx_description
1 polymer ?
#
loop_
_entity_poly.entity_id
_entity_poly.type
_entity_poly.pdbx_seq_one_letter_code
_entity_poly.pdbx_strand_id
1 'polypeptide(L)'
;MRHHLAALLATTAAFSAAPALADDFGDYAQDTIETLVFDYPGRFTGSTVFPNAADYMAGRLSVGDATAFRQVFDTSAGSSQNVIVEMPGETDAYILVGAHFDTAGTHADLQGVDDNSSGAAVLTELAGHMSGLDTETGLVFNAFGAEEIGLVGSRHYLDQMTAEQRDNLAGMINIDSLITGDFMYAHAGTNYLANPQLKSLWTRIHAIADELDIDLRSNPGLNEHYPVDTGCCSDAAPYEALDIPILWMEATNWELGDLDGYTQTDNPKIPGGATWHNPELDNWDVLTDALGEDRIPQRMHDYTLLLTRLLVEETGADLIASSRNASIAAAQMADQVTRQQDDLMAYSLRSARGRLTAPGQIGRFTPTVSVEGLARPGDSEDFGIDGGNALAAHLGGFWQFSDTLSVGGNLSYQRSKDDLSEGGDMTAKGAAIGVDMAWRRDATWAVAGLNYAKTGLEGNRTFSMLSGLGVEILRRDFDLDTDAYTLGASVEGGYDFGDTAGLSYGPVAGLDYARSRIAGFTESGADRRATGYAEQDYESLELQLGGQARQMVSLGGNDVTLSARAAYIRELADGAPEIAAITDSNGTTRNVLIAGSDDSFGRIGVAAETQFTPNALGWLSLDGRVGHDAGSQTTVGAGVAVRF
;
A
#
# COMPACT_ATOMS: atom_id res chain seq x y z
N MET A 1 -1.04 -46.92 -16.57
CA MET A 1 -0.95 -46.84 -18.05
C MET A 1 -1.82 -45.69 -18.51
N ARG A 2 -1.30 -44.82 -19.40
CA ARG A 2 -1.69 -43.42 -19.73
C ARG A 2 -0.96 -42.41 -18.84
N HIS A 3 0.30 -42.08 -19.14
CA HIS A 3 0.81 -41.12 -20.14
C HIS A 3 0.40 -39.67 -19.88
N HIS A 4 1.20 -38.95 -19.11
CA HIS A 4 1.50 -37.54 -19.36
C HIS A 4 3.01 -37.35 -19.33
N LEU A 5 3.52 -37.00 -20.50
CA LEU A 5 4.92 -36.71 -20.80
C LEU A 5 5.20 -35.30 -20.25
N ALA A 6 6.23 -35.18 -19.42
CA ALA A 6 6.77 -33.90 -19.00
C ALA A 6 7.37 -33.20 -20.23
N ALA A 7 6.69 -32.15 -20.70
CA ALA A 7 7.28 -31.19 -21.61
C ALA A 7 7.94 -30.10 -20.75
N LEU A 8 9.26 -30.19 -20.57
CA LEU A 8 10.07 -29.03 -20.24
C LEU A 8 9.92 -28.04 -21.40
N LEU A 9 9.12 -26.99 -21.22
CA LEU A 9 9.30 -25.77 -21.99
C LEU A 9 10.60 -25.13 -21.50
N ALA A 10 11.60 -25.09 -22.37
CA ALA A 10 12.68 -24.13 -22.28
C ALA A 10 12.07 -22.73 -22.45
N THR A 11 11.73 -22.09 -21.33
CA THR A 11 11.55 -20.64 -21.28
C THR A 11 12.91 -20.02 -21.56
N THR A 12 13.12 -19.56 -22.78
CA THR A 12 14.04 -18.45 -23.03
C THR A 12 13.48 -17.25 -22.29
N ALA A 13 13.86 -17.11 -21.02
CA ALA A 13 13.75 -15.84 -20.33
C ALA A 13 14.67 -14.88 -21.10
N ALA A 14 14.07 -14.03 -21.93
CA ALA A 14 14.67 -12.73 -22.18
C ALA A 14 14.74 -12.09 -20.79
N PHE A 15 15.93 -12.05 -20.21
CA PHE A 15 16.19 -11.11 -19.13
C PHE A 15 15.96 -9.72 -19.75
N SER A 16 14.76 -9.17 -19.61
CA SER A 16 14.68 -7.73 -19.44
C SER A 16 15.56 -7.45 -18.23
N ALA A 17 16.67 -6.74 -18.45
CA ALA A 17 17.42 -6.22 -17.33
C ALA A 17 16.41 -5.36 -16.56
N ALA A 18 16.04 -5.78 -15.35
CA ALA A 18 15.34 -4.88 -14.45
C ALA A 18 16.19 -3.60 -14.39
N PRO A 19 15.60 -2.41 -14.56
CA PRO A 19 16.37 -1.19 -14.42
C PRO A 19 17.05 -1.19 -13.05
N ALA A 20 18.24 -0.61 -12.97
CA ALA A 20 18.87 -0.38 -11.68
C ALA A 20 17.87 0.41 -10.81
N LEU A 21 17.66 -0.04 -9.58
CA LEU A 21 16.87 0.74 -8.61
C LEU A 21 17.57 2.09 -8.43
N ALA A 22 16.79 3.17 -8.42
CA ALA A 22 17.29 4.50 -8.12
C ALA A 22 17.43 4.64 -6.59
N ASP A 23 18.47 5.34 -6.14
CA ASP A 23 18.68 5.60 -4.72
C ASP A 23 17.84 6.81 -4.27
N ASP A 24 17.67 7.81 -5.14
CA ASP A 24 16.83 9.00 -4.92
C ASP A 24 16.18 9.51 -6.23
N PHE A 25 15.29 10.50 -6.14
CA PHE A 25 14.74 11.21 -7.29
C PHE A 25 15.83 11.95 -8.07
N GLY A 26 15.82 11.83 -9.39
CA GLY A 26 16.76 12.50 -10.28
C GLY A 26 17.95 11.65 -10.69
N ASP A 27 18.22 10.52 -10.03
CA ASP A 27 19.37 9.66 -10.35
C ASP A 27 19.25 9.05 -11.75
N TYR A 28 18.06 8.58 -12.11
CA TYR A 28 17.84 7.97 -13.41
C TYR A 28 17.86 9.02 -14.54
N ALA A 29 17.35 10.23 -14.27
CA ALA A 29 17.46 11.36 -15.18
C ALA A 29 18.93 11.81 -15.29
N GLN A 30 19.69 11.86 -14.20
CA GLN A 30 21.10 12.24 -14.19
C GLN A 30 21.95 11.34 -15.10
N ASP A 31 21.79 10.02 -15.00
CA ASP A 31 22.43 9.07 -15.90
C ASP A 31 22.02 9.30 -17.38
N THR A 32 20.75 9.66 -17.59
CA THR A 32 20.19 9.88 -18.93
C THR A 32 20.74 11.15 -19.57
N ILE A 33 20.76 12.27 -18.84
CA ILE A 33 21.26 13.56 -19.35
C ILE A 33 22.74 13.46 -19.66
N GLU A 34 23.55 12.84 -18.79
CA GLU A 34 24.99 12.64 -19.04
C GLU A 34 25.23 11.85 -20.33
N THR A 35 24.49 10.76 -20.53
CA THR A 35 24.64 9.94 -21.74
C THR A 35 24.22 10.72 -22.99
N LEU A 36 23.08 11.42 -22.98
CA LEU A 36 22.63 12.22 -24.12
C LEU A 36 23.64 13.32 -24.49
N VAL A 37 24.23 13.96 -23.49
CA VAL A 37 25.18 15.08 -23.63
C VAL A 37 26.54 14.60 -24.15
N PHE A 38 27.10 13.54 -23.58
CA PHE A 38 28.47 13.12 -23.87
C PHE A 38 28.57 12.13 -25.02
N ASP A 39 27.59 11.23 -25.18
CA ASP A 39 27.64 10.18 -26.20
C ASP A 39 26.84 10.54 -27.45
N TYR A 40 25.86 11.44 -27.33
CA TYR A 40 24.96 11.83 -28.44
C TYR A 40 24.86 13.35 -28.70
N PRO A 41 25.96 14.13 -28.71
CA PRO A 41 25.91 15.51 -29.15
C PRO A 41 25.58 15.61 -30.66
N GLY A 42 24.93 16.71 -31.06
CA GLY A 42 24.54 16.96 -32.44
C GLY A 42 23.48 15.97 -32.96
N ARG A 43 22.60 15.50 -32.08
CA ARG A 43 21.44 14.67 -32.39
C ARG A 43 20.30 15.47 -33.05
N PHE A 44 20.62 16.43 -33.91
CA PHE A 44 19.64 17.18 -34.68
C PHE A 44 18.97 16.30 -35.75
N THR A 45 17.78 16.70 -36.19
CA THR A 45 17.00 15.95 -37.18
C THR A 45 17.80 15.68 -38.47
N GLY A 46 17.80 14.41 -38.91
CA GLY A 46 18.54 13.97 -40.10
C GLY A 46 20.04 13.71 -39.87
N SER A 47 20.56 13.94 -38.66
CA SER A 47 21.94 13.58 -38.33
C SER A 47 22.11 12.06 -38.22
N THR A 48 23.35 11.58 -38.35
CA THR A 48 23.67 10.16 -38.14
C THR A 48 23.67 9.75 -36.67
N VAL A 49 23.62 10.73 -35.74
CA VAL A 49 23.63 10.51 -34.29
C VAL A 49 22.22 10.27 -33.78
N PHE A 50 21.23 10.98 -34.32
CA PHE A 50 19.84 10.94 -33.86
C PHE A 50 19.22 9.51 -33.79
N PRO A 51 19.43 8.60 -34.76
CA PRO A 51 18.93 7.23 -34.65
C PRO A 51 19.48 6.46 -33.43
N ASN A 52 20.76 6.66 -33.08
CA ASN A 52 21.37 6.01 -31.93
C ASN A 52 20.88 6.61 -30.61
N ALA A 53 20.66 7.94 -30.57
CA ALA A 53 20.03 8.60 -29.43
C ALA A 53 18.60 8.04 -29.22
N ALA A 54 17.85 7.82 -30.29
CA ALA A 54 16.52 7.20 -30.21
C ALA A 54 16.56 5.71 -29.79
N ASP A 55 17.62 4.97 -30.17
CA ASP A 55 17.89 3.63 -29.62
C ASP A 55 18.08 3.67 -28.10
N TYR A 56 18.88 4.62 -27.63
CA TYR A 56 19.13 4.83 -26.22
C TYR A 56 17.85 5.23 -25.47
N MET A 57 17.11 6.24 -25.95
CA MET A 57 15.85 6.68 -25.35
C MET A 57 14.81 5.55 -25.28
N ALA A 58 14.71 4.71 -26.32
CA ALA A 58 13.81 3.56 -26.29
C ALA A 58 14.21 2.54 -25.21
N GLY A 59 15.52 2.35 -24.99
CA GLY A 59 16.03 1.53 -23.89
C GLY A 59 15.69 2.11 -22.51
N ARG A 60 15.84 3.43 -22.34
CA ARG A 60 15.55 4.11 -21.06
C ARG A 60 14.05 4.19 -20.74
N LEU A 61 13.19 4.38 -21.75
CA LEU A 61 11.74 4.41 -21.58
C LEU A 61 11.12 3.01 -21.38
N SER A 62 11.85 1.94 -21.67
CA SER A 62 11.38 0.57 -21.47
C SER A 62 11.73 0.10 -20.05
N VAL A 63 10.77 0.19 -19.13
CA VAL A 63 10.95 -0.11 -17.69
C VAL A 63 9.87 -1.11 -17.25
N GLY A 64 10.28 -2.18 -16.56
CA GLY A 64 9.38 -3.23 -16.12
C GLY A 64 8.74 -3.95 -17.30
N ASP A 65 7.40 -4.01 -17.32
CA ASP A 65 6.63 -4.61 -18.41
C ASP A 65 6.27 -3.59 -19.52
N ALA A 66 6.50 -2.29 -19.30
CA ALA A 66 6.26 -1.25 -20.27
C ALA A 66 7.39 -1.21 -21.31
N THR A 67 7.06 -1.36 -22.59
CA THR A 67 8.04 -1.40 -23.69
C THR A 67 7.82 -0.24 -24.64
N ALA A 68 8.89 0.52 -24.91
CA ALA A 68 8.83 1.63 -25.85
C ALA A 68 8.83 1.15 -27.32
N PHE A 69 8.11 1.88 -28.17
CA PHE A 69 8.11 1.70 -29.63
C PHE A 69 8.39 3.03 -30.34
N ARG A 70 8.64 2.97 -31.65
CA ARG A 70 8.97 4.16 -32.45
C ARG A 70 7.95 4.47 -33.51
N GLN A 71 7.68 5.77 -33.66
CA GLN A 71 6.90 6.32 -34.76
C GLN A 71 7.85 7.10 -35.67
N VAL A 72 8.26 6.48 -36.77
CA VAL A 72 9.21 7.06 -37.74
C VAL A 72 8.47 7.88 -38.79
N PHE A 73 9.01 9.05 -39.13
CA PHE A 73 8.47 9.95 -40.14
C PHE A 73 9.58 10.71 -40.88
N ASP A 74 9.21 11.32 -42.01
CA ASP A 74 10.12 12.13 -42.84
C ASP A 74 9.85 13.62 -42.64
N THR A 75 10.91 14.41 -42.57
CA THR A 75 10.86 15.87 -42.45
C THR A 75 11.60 16.53 -43.62
N SER A 76 11.59 17.86 -43.69
CA SER A 76 12.40 18.59 -44.67
C SER A 76 13.91 18.47 -44.46
N ALA A 77 14.35 18.09 -43.25
CA ALA A 77 15.77 17.96 -42.88
C ALA A 77 16.27 16.51 -42.87
N GLY A 78 15.39 15.53 -43.09
CA GLY A 78 15.71 14.10 -43.05
C GLY A 78 14.67 13.31 -42.25
N SER A 79 14.91 12.01 -42.08
CA SER A 79 14.04 11.16 -41.26
C SER A 79 14.23 11.49 -39.77
N SER A 80 13.13 11.48 -39.02
CA SER A 80 13.09 11.60 -37.56
C SER A 80 12.10 10.57 -36.99
N GLN A 81 12.01 10.49 -35.67
CA GLN A 81 11.11 9.56 -35.00
C GLN A 81 10.77 10.01 -33.58
N ASN A 82 9.54 9.72 -33.17
CA ASN A 82 9.13 9.76 -31.78
C ASN A 82 9.44 8.40 -31.11
N VAL A 83 9.72 8.42 -29.81
CA VAL A 83 9.88 7.22 -28.99
C VAL A 83 8.80 7.24 -27.91
N ILE A 84 7.90 6.25 -27.94
CA ILE A 84 6.64 6.26 -27.21
C ILE A 84 6.59 5.03 -26.30
N VAL A 85 6.16 5.22 -25.05
CA VAL A 85 5.74 4.12 -24.18
C VAL A 85 4.34 4.40 -23.66
N GLU A 86 3.48 3.40 -23.74
CA GLU A 86 2.08 3.46 -23.31
C GLU A 86 1.91 2.61 -22.04
N MET A 87 1.29 3.19 -21.02
CA MET A 87 0.97 2.55 -19.75
C MET A 87 -0.54 2.69 -19.52
N PRO A 88 -1.35 1.68 -19.88
CA PRO A 88 -2.80 1.77 -19.78
C PRO A 88 -3.27 1.84 -18.32
N GLY A 89 -4.34 2.61 -18.08
CA GLY A 89 -5.05 2.63 -16.80
C GLY A 89 -6.28 1.72 -16.79
N GLU A 90 -7.06 1.77 -15.71
CA GLU A 90 -8.36 1.08 -15.60
C GLU A 90 -9.39 1.62 -16.60
N THR A 91 -9.24 2.89 -17.01
CA THR A 91 -10.06 3.54 -18.04
C THR A 91 -9.24 3.78 -19.31
N ASP A 92 -9.93 4.09 -20.42
CA ASP A 92 -9.26 4.45 -21.67
C ASP A 92 -8.67 5.87 -21.66
N ALA A 93 -8.95 6.68 -20.62
CA ALA A 93 -8.41 8.02 -20.48
C ALA A 93 -6.92 7.99 -20.19
N TYR A 94 -6.15 8.95 -20.71
CA TYR A 94 -4.71 9.01 -20.48
C TYR A 94 -4.13 10.44 -20.48
N ILE A 95 -3.03 10.64 -19.76
CA ILE A 95 -2.23 11.87 -19.81
C ILE A 95 -1.01 11.63 -20.71
N LEU A 96 -0.77 12.56 -21.64
CA LEU A 96 0.43 12.58 -22.47
C LEU A 96 1.52 13.40 -21.79
N VAL A 97 2.65 12.80 -21.49
CA VAL A 97 3.84 13.48 -20.96
C VAL A 97 4.91 13.45 -22.05
N GLY A 98 5.49 14.60 -22.38
CA GLY A 98 6.44 14.67 -23.48
C GLY A 98 7.57 15.68 -23.27
N ALA A 99 8.66 15.40 -23.97
CA ALA A 99 9.83 16.25 -24.11
C ALA A 99 10.46 15.91 -25.45
N HIS A 100 10.96 16.90 -26.19
CA HIS A 100 11.79 16.55 -27.34
C HIS A 100 13.18 16.13 -26.91
N PHE A 101 13.83 15.36 -27.77
CA PHE A 101 15.19 14.89 -27.54
C PHE A 101 16.12 15.13 -28.72
N ASP A 102 15.69 15.83 -29.79
CA ASP A 102 16.64 16.35 -30.79
C ASP A 102 17.28 17.66 -30.33
N THR A 103 18.44 17.99 -30.91
CA THR A 103 19.11 19.28 -30.70
C THR A 103 18.86 20.21 -31.89
N ALA A 104 18.92 21.52 -31.67
CA ALA A 104 18.73 22.50 -32.74
C ALA A 104 19.80 22.52 -33.84
N GLY A 105 19.37 23.00 -35.01
CA GLY A 105 20.23 23.39 -36.12
C GLY A 105 20.98 22.22 -36.78
N THR A 106 22.21 22.48 -37.23
CA THR A 106 23.09 21.46 -37.82
C THR A 106 24.46 21.47 -37.13
N HIS A 107 24.45 21.62 -35.82
CA HIS A 107 25.64 21.70 -34.98
C HIS A 107 26.02 20.31 -34.49
N ALA A 108 27.14 19.76 -34.98
CA ALA A 108 27.57 18.40 -34.64
C ALA A 108 28.09 18.25 -33.20
N ASP A 109 28.43 19.37 -32.56
CA ASP A 109 29.01 19.50 -31.23
C ASP A 109 28.03 20.07 -30.20
N LEU A 110 26.79 20.41 -30.60
CA LEU A 110 25.78 20.89 -29.66
C LEU A 110 25.36 19.74 -28.74
N GLN A 111 25.64 19.90 -27.45
CA GLN A 111 25.27 18.92 -26.44
C GLN A 111 23.78 19.01 -26.08
N GLY A 112 23.21 20.22 -26.12
CA GLY A 112 21.80 20.44 -25.80
C GLY A 112 21.50 20.05 -24.36
N VAL A 113 22.33 20.50 -23.41
CA VAL A 113 22.20 20.14 -21.99
C VAL A 113 20.89 20.70 -21.45
N ASP A 114 20.67 22.00 -21.66
CA ASP A 114 19.42 22.66 -21.33
C ASP A 114 18.33 22.23 -22.32
N ASP A 115 18.59 22.38 -23.63
CA ASP A 115 17.62 22.18 -24.71
C ASP A 115 18.03 21.04 -25.67
N ASN A 116 17.49 19.83 -25.51
CA ASN A 116 16.59 19.42 -24.41
C ASN A 116 16.95 18.06 -23.83
N SER A 117 18.25 17.82 -23.60
CA SER A 117 18.68 16.63 -22.84
C SER A 117 18.07 16.64 -21.43
N SER A 118 17.88 17.81 -20.83
CA SER A 118 17.31 17.95 -19.48
C SER A 118 15.86 17.46 -19.37
N GLY A 119 14.97 17.91 -20.25
CA GLY A 119 13.58 17.46 -20.27
C GLY A 119 13.44 16.02 -20.71
N ALA A 120 14.20 15.60 -21.73
CA ALA A 120 14.24 14.22 -22.18
C ALA A 120 14.70 13.26 -21.06
N ALA A 121 15.65 13.68 -20.22
CA ALA A 121 16.11 12.90 -19.09
C ALA A 121 15.06 12.73 -17.99
N VAL A 122 14.39 13.82 -17.58
CA VAL A 122 13.29 13.75 -16.61
C VAL A 122 12.17 12.85 -17.15
N LEU A 123 11.85 12.92 -18.44
CA LEU A 123 10.83 12.08 -19.06
C LEU A 123 11.10 10.58 -18.88
N THR A 124 12.36 10.13 -19.00
CA THR A 124 12.69 8.70 -18.85
C THR A 124 12.55 8.22 -17.41
N GLU A 125 12.90 9.06 -16.45
CA GLU A 125 12.76 8.74 -15.03
C GLU A 125 11.29 8.73 -14.59
N LEU A 126 10.47 9.65 -15.09
CA LEU A 126 9.03 9.63 -14.83
C LEU A 126 8.38 8.34 -15.33
N ALA A 127 8.74 7.87 -16.54
CA ALA A 127 8.29 6.57 -17.03
C ALA A 127 8.76 5.43 -16.11
N GLY A 128 9.99 5.49 -15.62
CA GLY A 128 10.52 4.54 -14.63
C GLY A 128 9.72 4.52 -13.34
N HIS A 129 9.44 5.68 -12.74
CA HIS A 129 8.71 5.78 -11.49
C HIS A 129 7.27 5.29 -11.60
N MET A 130 6.61 5.53 -12.75
CA MET A 130 5.23 5.13 -12.97
C MET A 130 5.07 3.65 -13.39
N SER A 131 6.15 2.98 -13.78
CA SER A 131 6.09 1.58 -14.19
C SER A 131 5.65 0.66 -13.04
N GLY A 132 4.70 -0.24 -13.33
CA GLY A 132 4.18 -1.22 -12.37
C GLY A 132 3.16 -0.67 -11.37
N LEU A 133 2.85 0.63 -11.41
CA LEU A 133 1.77 1.21 -10.61
C LEU A 133 0.41 0.98 -11.26
N ASP A 134 -0.58 0.58 -10.46
CA ASP A 134 -1.98 0.59 -10.89
C ASP A 134 -2.48 2.04 -11.00
N THR A 135 -3.13 2.39 -12.11
CA THR A 135 -3.64 3.74 -12.40
C THR A 135 -5.08 3.69 -12.91
N GLU A 136 -5.89 4.70 -12.59
CA GLU A 136 -7.23 4.86 -13.19
C GLU A 136 -7.14 5.48 -14.58
N THR A 137 -6.37 6.57 -14.68
CA THR A 137 -6.04 7.25 -15.94
C THR A 137 -4.66 6.79 -16.37
N GLY A 138 -4.55 6.28 -17.60
CA GLY A 138 -3.29 5.82 -18.16
C GLY A 138 -2.30 6.94 -18.43
N LEU A 139 -1.09 6.54 -18.84
CA LEU A 139 -0.01 7.45 -19.20
C LEU A 139 0.56 7.09 -20.56
N VAL A 140 0.91 8.12 -21.32
CA VAL A 140 1.74 7.98 -22.51
C VAL A 140 2.95 8.88 -22.33
N PHE A 141 4.14 8.30 -22.32
CA PHE A 141 5.38 9.08 -22.37
C PHE A 141 5.90 9.11 -23.80
N ASN A 142 6.18 10.30 -24.31
CA ASN A 142 6.61 10.49 -25.70
C ASN A 142 7.82 11.39 -25.79
N ALA A 143 8.97 10.81 -26.15
CA ALA A 143 10.15 11.57 -26.51
C ALA A 143 10.00 12.00 -27.98
N PHE A 144 9.73 13.28 -28.22
CA PHE A 144 9.48 13.82 -29.54
C PHE A 144 10.77 14.04 -30.33
N GLY A 145 10.72 13.74 -31.62
CA GLY A 145 11.78 14.12 -32.56
C GLY A 145 11.36 15.30 -33.44
N ALA A 146 12.34 16.05 -33.95
CA ALA A 146 12.10 17.14 -34.90
C ALA A 146 11.21 18.27 -34.34
N GLU A 147 11.36 18.58 -33.05
CA GLU A 147 10.77 19.77 -32.44
C GLU A 147 11.36 21.03 -33.09
N GLU A 148 12.69 21.04 -33.22
CA GLU A 148 13.51 22.22 -33.52
C GLU A 148 13.35 22.76 -34.95
N ILE A 149 12.66 21.99 -35.79
CA ILE A 149 12.33 22.34 -37.17
C ILE A 149 10.83 22.57 -37.37
N GLY A 150 10.09 22.78 -36.28
CA GLY A 150 8.70 23.21 -36.27
C GLY A 150 7.73 22.19 -35.69
N LEU A 151 8.04 21.59 -34.54
CA LEU A 151 7.16 20.71 -33.76
C LEU A 151 6.68 19.50 -34.57
N VAL A 152 7.53 18.96 -35.45
CA VAL A 152 7.10 17.99 -36.46
C VAL A 152 6.70 16.68 -35.80
N GLY A 153 7.43 16.22 -34.77
CA GLY A 153 7.13 15.00 -34.03
C GLY A 153 5.80 15.06 -33.29
N SER A 154 5.58 16.12 -32.50
CA SER A 154 4.33 16.30 -31.75
C SER A 154 3.11 16.51 -32.63
N ARG A 155 3.24 17.27 -33.73
CA ARG A 155 2.19 17.40 -34.75
C ARG A 155 1.91 16.07 -35.43
N HIS A 156 2.95 15.32 -35.79
CA HIS A 156 2.79 14.01 -36.42
C HIS A 156 2.07 13.03 -35.49
N TYR A 157 2.41 13.01 -34.19
CA TYR A 157 1.73 12.18 -33.20
C TYR A 157 0.24 12.55 -33.10
N LEU A 158 -0.08 13.84 -32.93
CA LEU A 158 -1.45 14.33 -32.89
C LEU A 158 -2.24 13.98 -34.17
N ASP A 159 -1.64 14.16 -35.34
CA ASP A 159 -2.26 13.86 -36.64
C ASP A 159 -2.56 12.37 -36.84
N GLN A 160 -1.81 11.48 -36.18
CA GLN A 160 -2.07 10.03 -36.20
C GLN A 160 -3.08 9.57 -35.15
N MET A 161 -3.43 10.40 -34.17
CA MET A 161 -4.44 10.02 -33.16
C MET A 161 -5.82 9.81 -33.80
N THR A 162 -6.46 8.70 -33.43
CA THR A 162 -7.87 8.47 -33.73
C THR A 162 -8.76 9.47 -32.99
N ALA A 163 -10.02 9.60 -33.40
CA ALA A 163 -10.99 10.42 -32.67
C ALA A 163 -11.14 9.96 -31.21
N GLU A 164 -11.18 8.64 -30.99
CA GLU A 164 -11.28 8.04 -29.66
C GLU A 164 -10.06 8.36 -28.79
N GLN A 165 -8.84 8.28 -29.34
CA GLN A 165 -7.63 8.66 -28.61
C GLN A 165 -7.66 10.15 -28.22
N ARG A 166 -8.11 11.03 -29.12
CA ARG A 166 -8.24 12.47 -28.81
C ARG A 166 -9.31 12.74 -27.76
N ASP A 167 -10.44 12.05 -27.82
CA ASP A 167 -11.54 12.20 -26.85
C ASP A 167 -11.13 11.68 -25.45
N ASN A 168 -10.22 10.70 -25.39
CA ASN A 168 -9.71 10.12 -24.14
C ASN A 168 -8.45 10.83 -23.59
N LEU A 169 -7.88 11.80 -24.32
CA LEU A 169 -6.72 12.55 -23.86
C LEU A 169 -7.13 13.48 -22.70
N ALA A 170 -6.72 13.13 -21.49
CA ALA A 170 -7.11 13.83 -20.25
C ALA A 170 -6.23 15.05 -19.94
N GLY A 171 -5.06 15.17 -20.57
CA GLY A 171 -4.16 16.30 -20.43
C GLY A 171 -2.82 16.07 -21.14
N MET A 172 -2.05 17.15 -21.29
CA MET A 172 -0.69 17.10 -21.82
C MET A 172 0.28 17.85 -20.91
N ILE A 173 1.39 17.21 -20.53
CA ILE A 173 2.49 17.81 -19.80
C ILE A 173 3.73 17.86 -20.70
N ASN A 174 4.28 19.05 -20.90
CA ASN A 174 5.46 19.29 -21.71
C ASN A 174 6.65 19.73 -20.86
N ILE A 175 7.81 19.12 -21.08
CA ILE A 175 9.02 19.39 -20.33
C ILE A 175 10.08 19.94 -21.28
N ASP A 176 10.46 21.20 -21.10
CA ASP A 176 11.40 21.88 -21.99
C ASP A 176 12.24 22.92 -21.25
N SER A 177 13.56 22.68 -21.35
CA SER A 177 14.67 23.48 -20.86
C SER A 177 14.67 23.73 -19.35
N LEU A 178 15.36 22.88 -18.59
CA LEU A 178 15.24 22.83 -17.13
C LEU A 178 16.45 23.39 -16.34
N ILE A 179 17.54 23.79 -17.00
CA ILE A 179 18.84 24.04 -16.37
C ILE A 179 19.14 25.53 -16.24
N THR A 180 19.14 26.25 -17.37
CA THR A 180 19.77 27.57 -17.48
C THR A 180 19.06 28.65 -16.68
N GLY A 181 17.73 28.58 -16.60
CA GLY A 181 16.92 29.62 -15.98
C GLY A 181 17.15 29.85 -14.49
N ASP A 182 16.98 31.09 -14.05
CA ASP A 182 17.13 31.46 -12.64
C ASP A 182 16.11 30.73 -11.74
N PHE A 183 14.88 30.54 -12.22
CA PHE A 183 13.79 29.93 -11.46
C PHE A 183 13.14 28.76 -12.19
N MET A 184 12.50 27.87 -11.44
CA MET A 184 11.65 26.82 -11.98
C MET A 184 10.27 27.37 -12.23
N TYR A 185 9.67 26.99 -13.34
CA TYR A 185 8.32 27.40 -13.69
C TYR A 185 7.43 26.23 -14.08
N ALA A 186 6.16 26.39 -13.75
CA ALA A 186 5.06 25.61 -14.28
C ALA A 186 3.95 26.54 -14.77
N HIS A 187 3.54 26.38 -16.03
CA HIS A 187 2.53 27.21 -16.68
C HIS A 187 1.37 26.39 -17.21
N ALA A 188 0.17 26.97 -17.22
CA ALA A 188 -0.96 26.39 -17.91
C ALA A 188 -0.94 26.71 -19.42
N GLY A 189 -1.66 25.92 -20.21
CA GLY A 189 -1.93 26.25 -21.62
C GLY A 189 -2.78 27.51 -21.78
N THR A 190 -2.58 28.25 -22.86
CA THR A 190 -3.36 29.48 -23.14
C THR A 190 -4.87 29.23 -23.24
N ASN A 191 -5.27 28.00 -23.58
CA ASN A 191 -6.66 27.55 -23.61
C ASN A 191 -7.41 27.74 -22.27
N TYR A 192 -6.71 27.78 -21.13
CA TYR A 192 -7.35 28.03 -19.82
C TYR A 192 -8.03 29.42 -19.76
N LEU A 193 -7.54 30.41 -20.52
CA LEU A 193 -8.12 31.74 -20.57
C LEU A 193 -9.57 31.73 -21.07
N ALA A 194 -9.89 30.80 -21.96
CA ALA A 194 -11.24 30.57 -22.45
C ALA A 194 -12.04 29.61 -21.56
N ASN A 195 -11.37 28.58 -21.02
CA ASN A 195 -11.96 27.59 -20.12
C ASN A 195 -11.12 27.44 -18.83
N PRO A 196 -11.44 28.18 -17.75
CA PRO A 196 -10.65 28.16 -16.53
C PRO A 196 -10.49 26.80 -15.85
N GLN A 197 -11.32 25.81 -16.18
CA GLN A 197 -11.20 24.44 -15.66
C GLN A 197 -9.94 23.74 -16.18
N LEU A 198 -9.42 24.13 -17.34
CA LEU A 198 -8.20 23.56 -17.93
C LEU A 198 -6.92 23.96 -17.17
N LYS A 199 -7.04 24.78 -16.13
CA LYS A 199 -5.95 25.13 -15.20
C LYS A 199 -5.70 24.05 -14.13
N SER A 200 -6.32 22.87 -14.25
CA SER A 200 -6.27 21.82 -13.22
C SER A 200 -4.85 21.33 -12.92
N LEU A 201 -4.08 20.93 -13.94
CA LEU A 201 -2.70 20.46 -13.78
C LEU A 201 -1.80 21.52 -13.13
N TRP A 202 -1.93 22.78 -13.56
CA TRP A 202 -1.21 23.91 -12.96
C TRP A 202 -1.59 24.08 -11.49
N THR A 203 -2.89 24.02 -11.17
CA THR A 203 -3.37 24.21 -9.80
C THR A 203 -2.81 23.13 -8.89
N ARG A 204 -2.77 21.88 -9.38
CA ARG A 204 -2.29 20.77 -8.56
C ARG A 204 -0.78 20.79 -8.39
N ILE A 205 0.02 21.02 -9.44
CA ILE A 205 1.47 21.02 -9.30
C ILE A 205 1.98 22.15 -8.40
N HIS A 206 1.35 23.32 -8.42
CA HIS A 206 1.69 24.42 -7.51
C HIS A 206 1.35 24.09 -6.05
N ALA A 207 0.22 23.43 -5.80
CA ALA A 207 -0.10 22.92 -4.47
C ALA A 207 0.92 21.87 -3.99
N ILE A 208 1.38 20.99 -4.89
CA ILE A 208 2.43 20.00 -4.57
C ILE A 208 3.77 20.70 -4.29
N ALA A 209 4.13 21.73 -5.04
CA ALA A 209 5.35 22.50 -4.80
C ALA A 209 5.33 23.17 -3.42
N ASP A 210 4.20 23.76 -3.02
CA ASP A 210 3.99 24.31 -1.67
C ASP A 210 4.09 23.22 -0.58
N GLU A 211 3.56 22.02 -0.83
CA GLU A 211 3.67 20.86 0.09
C GLU A 211 5.13 20.40 0.26
N LEU A 212 5.95 20.54 -0.78
CA LEU A 212 7.35 20.09 -0.83
C LEU A 212 8.38 21.18 -0.51
N ASP A 213 7.95 22.43 -0.29
CA ASP A 213 8.83 23.60 -0.10
C ASP A 213 9.78 23.85 -1.29
N ILE A 214 9.29 23.65 -2.52
CA ILE A 214 10.03 23.91 -3.77
C ILE A 214 9.55 25.24 -4.38
N ASP A 215 10.48 26.16 -4.67
CA ASP A 215 10.18 27.45 -5.36
C ASP A 215 9.83 27.20 -6.83
N LEU A 216 8.56 26.87 -7.07
CA LEU A 216 7.97 26.73 -8.40
C LEU A 216 7.13 27.97 -8.71
N ARG A 217 7.49 28.67 -9.79
CA ARG A 217 6.85 29.92 -10.17
C ARG A 217 5.89 29.73 -11.34
N SER A 218 5.10 30.76 -11.60
CA SER A 218 4.35 30.86 -12.84
C SER A 218 4.53 32.25 -13.44
N ASN A 219 4.24 32.34 -14.74
CA ASN A 219 4.43 33.56 -15.51
C ASN A 219 3.61 34.70 -14.87
N PRO A 220 4.25 35.80 -14.44
CA PRO A 220 3.56 36.91 -13.79
C PRO A 220 2.63 37.72 -14.72
N GLY A 221 2.66 37.47 -16.03
CA GLY A 221 1.85 38.19 -17.02
C GLY A 221 2.36 39.59 -17.31
N LEU A 222 3.69 39.79 -17.27
CA LEU A 222 4.33 41.09 -17.51
C LEU A 222 4.36 41.48 -19.01
N ASN A 223 4.15 40.51 -19.90
CA ASN A 223 4.06 40.71 -21.34
C ASN A 223 2.64 40.41 -21.84
N GLU A 224 2.07 41.30 -22.65
CA GLU A 224 0.69 41.16 -23.14
C GLU A 224 0.48 39.96 -24.07
N HIS A 225 1.54 39.46 -24.70
CA HIS A 225 1.52 38.26 -25.52
C HIS A 225 1.53 36.97 -24.70
N TYR A 226 1.95 37.05 -23.44
CA TYR A 226 2.02 35.94 -22.50
C TYR A 226 1.25 36.29 -21.23
N PRO A 227 -0.07 36.16 -21.24
CA PRO A 227 -0.91 36.41 -20.08
C PRO A 227 -0.43 35.64 -18.84
N VAL A 228 -0.86 36.11 -17.66
CA VAL A 228 -0.53 35.47 -16.38
C VAL A 228 -0.75 33.96 -16.42
N ASP A 229 0.16 33.21 -15.80
CA ASP A 229 0.16 31.75 -15.71
C ASP A 229 0.24 30.98 -17.04
N THR A 230 0.38 31.66 -18.19
CA THR A 230 0.52 31.00 -19.50
C THR A 230 1.99 30.78 -19.87
N GLY A 231 2.24 29.69 -20.60
CA GLY A 231 3.54 29.34 -21.17
C GLY A 231 3.45 29.20 -22.70
N CYS A 232 4.60 28.91 -23.31
CA CYS A 232 4.84 28.79 -24.75
C CYS A 232 6.26 28.24 -24.94
N CYS A 233 6.70 27.70 -26.07
CA CYS A 233 6.00 27.20 -27.23
C CYS A 233 6.76 25.95 -27.70
N SER A 234 6.52 24.84 -27.03
CA SER A 234 7.17 23.57 -27.31
C SER A 234 6.11 22.54 -27.76
N ASP A 235 6.34 21.25 -27.58
CA ASP A 235 5.55 20.16 -28.13
C ASP A 235 4.08 20.10 -27.66
N ALA A 236 3.69 20.82 -26.60
CA ALA A 236 2.28 20.99 -26.24
C ALA A 236 1.51 21.95 -27.16
N ALA A 237 2.18 22.79 -27.96
CA ALA A 237 1.53 23.86 -28.72
C ALA A 237 0.51 23.36 -29.75
N PRO A 238 0.74 22.22 -30.45
CA PRO A 238 -0.29 21.63 -31.33
C PRO A 238 -1.57 21.22 -30.60
N TYR A 239 -1.50 21.01 -29.27
CA TYR A 239 -2.62 20.55 -28.44
C TYR A 239 -3.43 21.69 -27.83
N GLU A 240 -2.96 22.94 -27.87
CA GLU A 240 -3.68 24.13 -27.35
C GLU A 240 -5.07 24.33 -27.98
N ALA A 241 -5.29 23.79 -29.18
CA ALA A 241 -6.60 23.82 -29.84
C ALA A 241 -7.59 22.78 -29.30
N LEU A 242 -7.16 21.88 -28.42
CA LEU A 242 -7.99 20.87 -27.76
C LEU A 242 -8.50 21.41 -26.42
N ASP A 243 -9.66 20.90 -25.98
CA ASP A 243 -10.28 21.26 -24.70
C ASP A 243 -9.73 20.35 -23.57
N ILE A 244 -8.40 20.36 -23.41
CA ILE A 244 -7.67 19.55 -22.42
C ILE A 244 -6.76 20.45 -21.56
N PRO A 245 -6.52 20.10 -20.29
CA PRO A 245 -5.47 20.72 -19.49
C PRO A 245 -4.09 20.56 -20.14
N ILE A 246 -3.31 21.65 -20.15
CA ILE A 246 -1.92 21.65 -20.62
C ILE A 246 -1.05 22.22 -19.50
N LEU A 247 0.09 21.57 -19.27
CA LEU A 247 1.12 22.02 -18.34
C LEU A 247 2.47 22.14 -19.06
N TRP A 248 3.11 23.30 -18.93
CA TRP A 248 4.46 23.56 -19.41
C TRP A 248 5.42 23.61 -18.23
N MET A 249 6.52 22.86 -18.31
CA MET A 249 7.59 22.83 -17.32
C MET A 249 8.85 23.39 -17.95
N GLU A 250 9.40 24.47 -17.39
CA GLU A 250 10.61 25.14 -17.89
C GLU A 250 11.38 25.85 -16.77
N ALA A 251 12.68 26.07 -16.97
CA ALA A 251 13.48 26.96 -16.16
C ALA A 251 13.84 28.22 -16.98
N THR A 252 13.37 29.38 -16.51
CA THR A 252 13.64 30.67 -17.16
C THR A 252 13.63 31.82 -16.15
N ASN A 253 13.55 33.07 -16.63
CA ASN A 253 13.27 34.26 -15.86
C ASN A 253 12.41 35.27 -16.67
N TRP A 254 11.10 35.22 -16.42
CA TRP A 254 10.10 36.08 -17.07
C TRP A 254 10.21 37.58 -16.73
N GLU A 255 11.14 37.99 -15.86
CA GLU A 255 11.40 39.40 -15.50
C GLU A 255 12.55 40.03 -16.31
N LEU A 256 13.24 39.23 -17.14
CA LEU A 256 14.40 39.66 -17.92
C LEU A 256 14.06 39.87 -19.40
N GLY A 257 14.95 40.58 -20.11
CA GLY A 257 14.87 40.78 -21.55
C GLY A 257 13.57 41.45 -22.00
N ASP A 258 12.94 40.86 -23.01
CA ASP A 258 11.66 41.30 -23.57
C ASP A 258 10.44 40.75 -22.78
N LEU A 259 10.67 40.18 -21.60
CA LEU A 259 9.65 39.63 -20.69
C LEU A 259 8.87 38.47 -21.32
N ASP A 260 9.54 37.69 -22.15
CA ASP A 260 8.97 36.60 -22.97
C ASP A 260 9.51 35.21 -22.59
N GLY A 261 10.33 35.13 -21.54
CA GLY A 261 10.97 33.89 -21.10
C GLY A 261 12.20 33.48 -21.92
N TYR A 262 12.62 34.25 -22.94
CA TYR A 262 13.81 33.89 -23.73
C TYR A 262 15.13 34.29 -23.08
N THR A 263 15.13 35.33 -22.24
CA THR A 263 16.29 35.66 -21.40
C THR A 263 16.17 34.90 -20.08
N GLN A 264 16.77 33.71 -20.04
CA GLN A 264 16.62 32.74 -18.95
C GLN A 264 17.33 33.16 -17.65
N THR A 265 18.46 33.87 -17.74
CA THR A 265 19.28 34.26 -16.57
C THR A 265 19.98 35.60 -16.74
N ASP A 266 20.23 36.31 -15.64
CA ASP A 266 21.08 37.51 -15.60
C ASP A 266 22.55 37.21 -15.26
N ASN A 267 22.91 35.93 -15.14
CA ASN A 267 24.26 35.50 -14.78
C ASN A 267 25.28 36.01 -15.81
N PRO A 268 26.27 36.83 -15.41
CA PRO A 268 27.21 37.45 -16.34
C PRO A 268 28.14 36.43 -17.05
N LYS A 269 28.18 35.18 -16.59
CA LYS A 269 28.91 34.09 -17.26
C LYS A 269 28.15 33.50 -18.45
N ILE A 270 26.88 33.85 -18.65
CA ILE A 270 26.04 33.47 -19.78
C ILE A 270 25.67 34.76 -20.53
N PRO A 271 26.53 35.25 -21.45
CA PRO A 271 26.31 36.53 -22.11
C PRO A 271 25.03 36.52 -22.96
N GLY A 272 24.15 37.49 -22.72
CA GLY A 272 22.85 37.55 -23.39
C GLY A 272 21.75 36.75 -22.68
N GLY A 273 22.09 35.99 -21.64
CA GLY A 273 21.14 35.35 -20.73
C GLY A 273 20.40 34.13 -21.29
N ALA A 274 20.74 33.65 -22.48
CA ALA A 274 20.16 32.47 -23.11
C ALA A 274 21.26 31.53 -23.59
N THR A 275 21.05 30.21 -23.45
CA THR A 275 22.02 29.20 -23.88
C THR A 275 21.59 28.43 -25.11
N TRP A 276 20.28 28.33 -25.35
CA TRP A 276 19.65 27.55 -26.39
C TRP A 276 20.34 27.65 -27.75
N HIS A 277 20.42 26.50 -28.42
CA HIS A 277 20.83 26.36 -29.82
C HIS A 277 22.27 26.79 -30.10
N ASN A 278 23.07 27.05 -29.07
CA ASN A 278 24.44 27.53 -29.20
C ASN A 278 25.44 26.52 -28.62
N PRO A 279 26.27 25.86 -29.44
CA PRO A 279 27.26 24.89 -28.96
C PRO A 279 28.26 25.47 -27.97
N GLU A 280 28.54 26.79 -28.04
CA GLU A 280 29.48 27.46 -27.14
C GLU A 280 28.87 27.74 -25.76
N LEU A 281 27.54 27.69 -25.60
CA LEU A 281 26.85 28.05 -24.36
C LEU A 281 26.05 26.88 -23.76
N ASP A 282 25.33 26.13 -24.59
CA ASP A 282 24.56 24.96 -24.18
C ASP A 282 25.41 23.68 -24.21
N ASN A 283 26.41 23.69 -23.32
CA ASN A 283 27.30 22.58 -23.06
C ASN A 283 27.61 22.47 -21.57
N TRP A 284 28.00 21.27 -21.14
CA TRP A 284 28.12 20.86 -19.75
C TRP A 284 29.11 21.72 -18.97
N ASP A 285 30.30 21.94 -19.52
CA ASP A 285 31.38 22.67 -18.85
C ASP A 285 31.00 24.14 -18.63
N VAL A 286 30.33 24.76 -19.60
CA VAL A 286 29.89 26.16 -19.48
C VAL A 286 28.76 26.31 -18.46
N LEU A 287 27.75 25.43 -18.50
CA LEU A 287 26.64 25.51 -17.55
C LEU A 287 27.08 25.21 -16.11
N THR A 288 27.95 24.23 -15.91
CA THR A 288 28.49 23.91 -14.58
C THR A 288 29.44 24.99 -14.06
N ASP A 289 30.29 25.62 -14.90
CA ASP A 289 31.09 26.77 -14.47
C ASP A 289 30.20 28.00 -14.16
N ALA A 290 29.15 28.21 -14.94
CA ALA A 290 28.26 29.35 -14.78
C ALA A 290 27.35 29.24 -13.54
N LEU A 291 26.71 28.09 -13.36
CA LEU A 291 25.60 27.88 -12.42
C LEU A 291 25.98 27.03 -11.20
N GLY A 292 27.16 26.39 -11.22
CA GLY A 292 27.64 25.47 -10.19
C GLY A 292 27.38 23.99 -10.55
N GLU A 293 28.21 23.10 -10.01
CA GLU A 293 28.13 21.65 -10.26
C GLU A 293 26.82 21.03 -9.78
N ASP A 294 26.21 21.58 -8.72
CA ASP A 294 24.97 21.07 -8.14
C ASP A 294 23.71 21.44 -8.95
N ARG A 295 23.81 22.38 -9.91
CA ARG A 295 22.65 22.89 -10.63
C ARG A 295 21.91 21.78 -11.40
N ILE A 296 22.63 20.96 -12.15
CA ILE A 296 22.01 19.92 -12.98
C ILE A 296 21.38 18.83 -12.12
N PRO A 297 22.10 18.20 -11.15
CA PRO A 297 21.49 17.21 -10.26
C PRO A 297 20.27 17.74 -9.50
N GLN A 298 20.34 18.98 -8.99
CA GLN A 298 19.21 19.60 -8.30
C GLN A 298 17.98 19.70 -9.20
N ARG A 299 18.14 20.14 -10.45
CA ARG A 299 17.02 20.27 -11.39
C ARG A 299 16.44 18.91 -11.77
N MET A 300 17.28 17.89 -11.95
CA MET A 300 16.82 16.52 -12.19
C MET A 300 15.98 16.02 -11.00
N HIS A 301 16.46 16.21 -9.77
CA HIS A 301 15.73 15.85 -8.56
C HIS A 301 14.38 16.58 -8.44
N ASP A 302 14.40 17.92 -8.44
CA ASP A 302 13.22 18.73 -8.09
C ASP A 302 12.09 18.58 -9.13
N TYR A 303 12.41 18.57 -10.43
CA TYR A 303 11.40 18.36 -11.47
C TYR A 303 10.84 16.94 -11.48
N THR A 304 11.69 15.92 -11.32
CA THR A 304 11.23 14.53 -11.24
C THR A 304 10.32 14.35 -10.03
N LEU A 305 10.71 14.81 -8.84
CA LEU A 305 9.89 14.70 -7.63
C LEU A 305 8.51 15.37 -7.81
N LEU A 306 8.48 16.63 -8.30
CA LEU A 306 7.23 17.36 -8.54
C LEU A 306 6.31 16.62 -9.52
N LEU A 307 6.86 16.19 -10.65
CA LEU A 307 6.09 15.56 -11.72
C LEU A 307 5.67 14.14 -11.35
N THR A 308 6.49 13.35 -10.67
CA THR A 308 6.08 12.04 -10.14
C THR A 308 4.92 12.20 -9.15
N ARG A 309 5.00 13.17 -8.23
CA ARG A 309 3.89 13.44 -7.30
C ARG A 309 2.62 13.86 -8.03
N LEU A 310 2.73 14.70 -9.06
CA LEU A 310 1.58 15.11 -9.89
C LEU A 310 0.98 13.90 -10.62
N LEU A 311 1.78 13.12 -11.34
CA LEU A 311 1.30 11.98 -12.11
C LEU A 311 0.63 10.94 -11.22
N VAL A 312 1.21 10.63 -10.06
CA VAL A 312 0.61 9.68 -9.10
C VAL A 312 -0.80 10.10 -8.66
N GLU A 313 -1.05 11.41 -8.52
CA GLU A 313 -2.33 11.90 -8.03
C GLU A 313 -3.36 12.14 -9.14
N GLU A 314 -2.92 12.64 -10.31
CA GLU A 314 -3.78 12.84 -11.48
C GLU A 314 -4.21 11.51 -12.11
N THR A 315 -3.39 10.46 -11.96
CA THR A 315 -3.73 9.10 -12.41
C THR A 315 -4.55 8.30 -11.40
N GLY A 316 -4.71 8.80 -10.16
CA GLY A 316 -5.40 8.08 -9.09
C GLY A 316 -4.61 6.90 -8.48
N ALA A 317 -3.34 6.74 -8.84
CA ALA A 317 -2.49 5.66 -8.35
C ALA A 317 -2.37 5.67 -6.82
N ASP A 318 -2.29 6.85 -6.22
CA ASP A 318 -2.26 7.02 -4.77
C ASP A 318 -3.53 6.50 -4.08
N LEU A 319 -4.69 6.73 -4.68
CA LEU A 319 -5.98 6.30 -4.13
C LEU A 319 -6.18 4.79 -4.27
N ILE A 320 -5.80 4.21 -5.40
CA ILE A 320 -5.82 2.75 -5.60
C ILE A 320 -4.90 2.07 -4.58
N ALA A 321 -3.65 2.52 -4.48
CA ALA A 321 -2.67 1.97 -3.56
C ALA A 321 -3.10 2.12 -2.09
N SER A 322 -3.60 3.30 -1.70
CA SER A 322 -4.11 3.51 -0.34
C SER A 322 -5.33 2.63 -0.05
N SER A 323 -6.24 2.44 -1.02
CA SER A 323 -7.39 1.55 -0.86
C SER A 323 -6.99 0.09 -0.64
N ARG A 324 -5.97 -0.40 -1.35
CA ARG A 324 -5.41 -1.76 -1.15
C ARG A 324 -4.74 -1.88 0.21
N ASN A 325 -3.99 -0.89 0.64
CA ASN A 325 -3.39 -0.88 1.98
C ASN A 325 -4.46 -0.82 3.08
N ALA A 326 -5.54 -0.05 2.87
CA ALA A 326 -6.68 0.02 3.77
C ALA A 326 -7.41 -1.32 3.92
N SER A 327 -7.55 -2.13 2.86
CA SER A 327 -8.17 -3.46 2.98
C SER A 327 -7.35 -4.44 3.82
N ILE A 328 -6.02 -4.29 3.85
CA ILE A 328 -5.17 -5.06 4.76
C ILE A 328 -5.46 -4.65 6.22
N ALA A 329 -5.59 -3.35 6.49
CA ALA A 329 -5.99 -2.88 7.83
C ALA A 329 -7.39 -3.37 8.23
N ALA A 330 -8.34 -3.46 7.28
CA ALA A 330 -9.66 -4.06 7.52
C ALA A 330 -9.55 -5.53 7.96
N ALA A 331 -8.71 -6.31 7.29
CA ALA A 331 -8.44 -7.71 7.64
C ALA A 331 -7.80 -7.85 9.02
N GLN A 332 -6.83 -6.99 9.34
CA GLN A 332 -6.16 -6.96 10.64
C GLN A 332 -7.16 -6.63 11.79
N MET A 333 -8.09 -5.69 11.57
CA MET A 333 -9.18 -5.42 12.53
C MET A 333 -10.07 -6.65 12.74
N ALA A 334 -10.48 -7.33 11.66
CA ALA A 334 -11.31 -8.53 11.75
C ALA A 334 -10.60 -9.68 12.47
N ASP A 335 -9.31 -9.91 12.20
CA ASP A 335 -8.50 -10.90 12.91
C ASP A 335 -8.38 -10.54 14.40
N GLN A 336 -8.11 -9.28 14.75
CA GLN A 336 -7.96 -8.86 16.15
C GLN A 336 -9.27 -9.03 16.94
N VAL A 337 -10.42 -8.68 16.34
CA VAL A 337 -11.75 -8.90 16.94
C VAL A 337 -12.03 -10.39 17.14
N THR A 338 -11.71 -11.21 16.13
CA THR A 338 -11.90 -12.67 16.18
C THR A 338 -11.04 -13.30 17.26
N ARG A 339 -9.75 -12.96 17.33
CA ARG A 339 -8.84 -13.45 18.39
C ARG A 339 -9.31 -13.04 19.78
N GLN A 340 -9.74 -11.79 19.96
CA GLN A 340 -10.24 -11.34 21.26
C GLN A 340 -11.51 -12.11 21.66
N GLN A 341 -12.41 -12.37 20.71
CA GLN A 341 -13.59 -13.19 20.96
C GLN A 341 -13.22 -14.63 21.36
N ASP A 342 -12.27 -15.23 20.65
CA ASP A 342 -11.77 -16.58 20.93
C ASP A 342 -11.14 -16.68 22.32
N ASP A 343 -10.33 -15.69 22.71
CA ASP A 343 -9.74 -15.62 24.06
C ASP A 343 -10.84 -15.60 25.14
N LEU A 344 -11.85 -14.74 24.98
CA LEU A 344 -12.96 -14.58 25.92
C LEU A 344 -13.83 -15.84 26.02
N MET A 345 -14.06 -16.53 24.90
CA MET A 345 -14.79 -17.81 24.88
C MET A 345 -13.93 -18.93 25.50
N ALA A 346 -12.65 -19.00 25.16
CA ALA A 346 -11.72 -19.98 25.69
C ALA A 346 -11.61 -19.88 27.22
N TYR A 347 -11.58 -18.67 27.78
CA TYR A 347 -11.68 -18.45 29.22
C TYR A 347 -12.97 -19.05 29.81
N SER A 348 -14.14 -18.77 29.21
CA SER A 348 -15.44 -19.25 29.69
C SER A 348 -15.51 -20.78 29.70
N LEU A 349 -15.03 -21.43 28.62
CA LEU A 349 -14.98 -22.90 28.53
C LEU A 349 -13.95 -23.51 29.49
N ARG A 350 -12.80 -22.86 29.70
CA ARG A 350 -11.80 -23.30 30.69
C ARG A 350 -12.37 -23.25 32.11
N SER A 351 -13.03 -22.14 32.46
CA SER A 351 -13.73 -22.00 33.74
C SER A 351 -14.77 -23.11 33.93
N ALA A 352 -15.57 -23.38 32.89
CA ALA A 352 -16.55 -24.47 32.89
C ALA A 352 -15.90 -25.85 33.10
N ARG A 353 -14.85 -26.18 32.34
CA ARG A 353 -14.11 -27.45 32.46
C ARG A 353 -13.47 -27.62 33.83
N GLY A 354 -12.94 -26.55 34.41
CA GLY A 354 -12.34 -26.57 35.76
C GLY A 354 -13.36 -26.92 36.86
N ARG A 355 -14.66 -26.73 36.64
CA ARG A 355 -15.72 -27.17 37.57
C ARG A 355 -16.06 -28.65 37.44
N LEU A 356 -15.73 -29.30 36.31
CA LEU A 356 -15.92 -30.74 36.12
C LEU A 356 -14.98 -31.58 37.00
N THR A 357 -13.82 -31.01 37.38
CA THR A 357 -12.81 -31.65 38.23
C THR A 357 -12.82 -31.13 39.66
N ALA A 358 -13.18 -29.86 39.86
CA ALA A 358 -13.27 -29.23 41.17
C ALA A 358 -14.64 -28.52 41.33
N PRO A 359 -15.74 -29.29 41.52
CA PRO A 359 -17.09 -28.74 41.64
C PRO A 359 -17.25 -27.91 42.92
N GLY A 360 -18.19 -26.97 42.88
CA GLY A 360 -18.54 -26.16 44.04
C GLY A 360 -19.43 -26.89 45.05
N GLN A 361 -19.79 -26.19 46.12
CA GLN A 361 -20.76 -26.72 47.09
C GLN A 361 -22.18 -26.64 46.51
N ILE A 362 -22.90 -27.76 46.49
CA ILE A 362 -24.29 -27.83 45.99
C ILE A 362 -25.17 -26.81 46.72
N GLY A 363 -25.93 -26.04 45.95
CA GLY A 363 -26.84 -25.00 46.46
C GLY A 363 -26.15 -23.71 46.91
N ARG A 364 -24.88 -23.50 46.55
CA ARG A 364 -24.11 -22.31 46.91
C ARG A 364 -23.51 -21.64 45.67
N PHE A 365 -23.51 -20.31 45.67
CA PHE A 365 -22.77 -19.49 44.71
C PHE A 365 -21.30 -19.41 45.12
N THR A 366 -20.40 -19.62 44.16
CA THR A 366 -18.95 -19.51 44.32
C THR A 366 -18.44 -18.37 43.45
N PRO A 367 -18.11 -17.19 44.03
CA PRO A 367 -17.51 -16.08 43.28
C PRO A 367 -16.11 -16.42 42.79
N THR A 368 -15.73 -15.85 41.65
CA THR A 368 -14.41 -16.03 41.03
C THR A 368 -13.84 -14.71 40.53
N VAL A 369 -12.53 -14.54 40.69
CA VAL A 369 -11.75 -13.46 40.06
C VAL A 369 -10.56 -14.07 39.37
N SER A 370 -10.25 -13.64 38.15
CA SER A 370 -9.05 -14.08 37.43
C SER A 370 -8.42 -13.01 36.56
N VAL A 371 -7.13 -13.17 36.30
CA VAL A 371 -6.35 -12.33 35.39
C VAL A 371 -5.51 -13.25 34.53
N GLU A 372 -5.39 -12.93 33.25
CA GLU A 372 -4.53 -13.64 32.31
C GLU A 372 -3.80 -12.68 31.37
N GLY A 373 -2.55 -13.02 31.05
CA GLY A 373 -1.75 -12.35 30.05
C GLY A 373 -1.43 -13.32 28.92
N LEU A 374 -1.49 -12.81 27.69
CA LEU A 374 -1.20 -13.53 26.47
C LEU A 374 -0.08 -12.80 25.72
N ALA A 375 0.90 -13.56 25.21
CA ALA A 375 1.93 -13.08 24.31
C ALA A 375 1.85 -13.83 22.98
N ARG A 376 1.97 -13.10 21.88
CA ARG A 376 1.88 -13.61 20.52
C ARG A 376 3.17 -13.24 19.78
N PRO A 377 4.10 -14.19 19.60
CA PRO A 377 5.29 -13.97 18.79
C PRO A 377 4.91 -13.58 17.35
N GLY A 378 5.73 -12.76 16.68
CA GLY A 378 5.55 -12.45 15.27
C GLY A 378 5.81 -13.70 14.43
N ASP A 379 4.76 -14.26 13.84
CA ASP A 379 4.81 -15.54 13.11
C ASP A 379 4.01 -15.51 11.77
N SER A 380 3.45 -14.37 11.33
CA SER A 380 2.79 -14.29 10.01
C SER A 380 3.31 -13.14 9.13
N GLU A 381 4.13 -13.49 8.13
CA GLU A 381 4.48 -12.59 7.02
C GLU A 381 3.24 -12.17 6.21
N ASP A 382 2.16 -12.98 6.20
CA ASP A 382 1.01 -12.80 5.30
C ASP A 382 0.00 -11.69 5.69
N PHE A 383 -0.10 -11.29 6.96
CA PHE A 383 -0.96 -10.16 7.41
C PHE A 383 -0.17 -8.97 7.94
N GLY A 384 1.15 -9.03 7.89
CA GLY A 384 1.99 -7.95 8.40
C GLY A 384 1.76 -7.67 9.89
N ILE A 385 1.67 -8.70 10.74
CA ILE A 385 1.61 -8.56 12.21
C ILE A 385 2.97 -8.97 12.77
N ASP A 386 3.70 -8.01 13.36
CA ASP A 386 5.02 -8.19 13.96
C ASP A 386 4.94 -8.50 15.47
N GLY A 387 3.94 -9.30 15.83
CA GLY A 387 3.67 -9.73 17.20
C GLY A 387 2.64 -8.86 17.94
N GLY A 388 2.30 -9.32 19.14
CA GLY A 388 1.29 -8.67 19.96
C GLY A 388 1.16 -9.24 21.36
N ASN A 389 0.31 -8.61 22.15
CA ASN A 389 0.00 -9.06 23.50
C ASN A 389 -1.46 -8.77 23.88
N ALA A 390 -1.94 -9.47 24.91
CA ALA A 390 -3.21 -9.16 25.55
C ALA A 390 -3.12 -9.31 27.07
N LEU A 391 -3.93 -8.52 27.76
CA LEU A 391 -4.18 -8.63 29.19
C LEU A 391 -5.68 -8.64 29.43
N ALA A 392 -6.18 -9.68 30.08
CA ALA A 392 -7.58 -9.83 30.41
C ALA A 392 -7.81 -9.99 31.92
N ALA A 393 -8.92 -9.44 32.39
CA ALA A 393 -9.40 -9.56 33.76
C ALA A 393 -10.86 -9.99 33.75
N HIS A 394 -11.20 -10.94 34.62
CA HIS A 394 -12.53 -11.55 34.65
C HIS A 394 -13.06 -11.55 36.08
N LEU A 395 -14.31 -11.13 36.22
CA LEU A 395 -15.10 -11.23 37.45
C LEU A 395 -16.28 -12.13 37.17
N GLY A 396 -16.46 -13.18 37.95
CA GLY A 396 -17.55 -14.11 37.72
C GLY A 396 -17.94 -14.90 38.94
N GLY A 397 -18.63 -15.99 38.67
CA GLY A 397 -18.93 -17.01 39.65
C GLY A 397 -19.90 -18.02 39.11
N PHE A 398 -20.14 -19.07 39.90
CA PHE A 398 -21.00 -20.16 39.47
C PHE A 398 -21.85 -20.72 40.60
N TRP A 399 -23.00 -21.26 40.22
CA TRP A 399 -23.91 -21.96 41.09
C TRP A 399 -23.85 -23.47 40.80
N GLN A 400 -23.59 -24.27 41.83
CA GLN A 400 -23.63 -25.72 41.73
C GLN A 400 -25.06 -26.21 41.99
N PHE A 401 -25.74 -26.72 40.96
CA PHE A 401 -27.14 -27.17 41.07
C PHE A 401 -27.26 -28.62 41.56
N SER A 402 -26.35 -29.48 41.12
CA SER A 402 -26.28 -30.88 41.51
C SER A 402 -24.83 -31.34 41.57
N ASP A 403 -24.59 -32.62 41.85
CA ASP A 403 -23.31 -33.29 41.63
C ASP A 403 -22.83 -33.28 40.17
N THR A 404 -23.74 -33.07 39.24
CA THR A 404 -23.53 -33.24 37.79
C THR A 404 -23.64 -31.95 36.99
N LEU A 405 -24.22 -30.88 37.53
CA LEU A 405 -24.49 -29.63 36.81
C LEU A 405 -24.10 -28.39 37.60
N SER A 406 -23.38 -27.49 36.92
CA SER A 406 -23.16 -26.11 37.35
C SER A 406 -23.40 -25.13 36.20
N VAL A 407 -23.82 -23.92 36.56
CA VAL A 407 -23.99 -22.80 35.63
C VAL A 407 -23.25 -21.60 36.21
N GLY A 408 -22.49 -20.91 35.39
CA GLY A 408 -21.74 -19.71 35.75
C GLY A 408 -22.07 -18.53 34.86
N GLY A 409 -21.55 -17.40 35.29
CA GLY A 409 -21.52 -16.18 34.50
C GLY A 409 -20.26 -15.38 34.81
N ASN A 410 -19.84 -14.59 33.83
CA ASN A 410 -18.66 -13.76 33.93
C ASN A 410 -18.86 -12.40 33.25
N LEU A 411 -18.15 -11.40 33.78
CA LEU A 411 -17.88 -10.12 33.15
C LEU A 411 -16.38 -10.08 32.91
N SER A 412 -15.99 -9.82 31.67
CA SER A 412 -14.61 -9.87 31.21
C SER A 412 -14.23 -8.53 30.59
N TYR A 413 -13.01 -8.08 30.84
CA TYR A 413 -12.39 -6.95 30.13
C TYR A 413 -11.04 -7.39 29.60
N GLN A 414 -10.77 -7.10 28.34
CA GLN A 414 -9.51 -7.43 27.69
C GLN A 414 -8.97 -6.21 26.94
N ARG A 415 -7.67 -5.98 27.07
CA ARG A 415 -6.94 -5.08 26.20
C ARG A 415 -5.92 -5.90 25.40
N SER A 416 -5.92 -5.77 24.09
CA SER A 416 -4.88 -6.33 23.22
C SER A 416 -4.25 -5.24 22.37
N LYS A 417 -2.97 -5.45 22.02
CA LYS A 417 -2.22 -4.61 21.09
C LYS A 417 -1.49 -5.51 20.09
N ASP A 418 -1.54 -5.15 18.82
CA ASP A 418 -0.72 -5.72 17.75
C ASP A 418 0.13 -4.60 17.13
N ASP A 419 1.38 -4.93 16.79
CA ASP A 419 2.28 -4.07 16.03
C ASP A 419 2.27 -4.55 14.56
N LEU A 420 2.19 -3.62 13.61
CA LEU A 420 2.01 -3.91 12.17
C LEU A 420 3.34 -3.72 11.40
N SER A 421 3.57 -4.51 10.36
CA SER A 421 4.86 -4.65 9.65
C SER A 421 5.38 -3.37 8.99
N GLU A 422 4.51 -2.36 8.77
CA GLU A 422 4.85 -1.06 8.18
C GLU A 422 5.00 0.07 9.23
N GLY A 423 5.04 -0.27 10.51
CA GLY A 423 5.17 0.68 11.62
C GLY A 423 3.85 1.21 12.18
N GLY A 424 2.72 0.71 11.67
CA GLY A 424 1.40 0.95 12.25
C GLY A 424 1.17 0.15 13.53
N ASP A 425 0.14 0.49 14.29
CA ASP A 425 -0.32 -0.31 15.42
C ASP A 425 -1.84 -0.35 15.55
N MET A 426 -2.32 -1.36 16.28
CA MET A 426 -3.75 -1.54 16.53
C MET A 426 -4.01 -2.02 17.95
N THR A 427 -4.86 -1.30 18.66
CA THR A 427 -5.29 -1.60 20.03
C THR A 427 -6.77 -1.92 20.06
N ALA A 428 -7.12 -3.09 20.62
CA ALA A 428 -8.50 -3.46 20.91
C ALA A 428 -8.78 -3.44 22.43
N LYS A 429 -9.91 -2.85 22.82
CA LYS A 429 -10.40 -2.78 24.21
C LYS A 429 -11.80 -3.39 24.28
N GLY A 430 -11.87 -4.65 24.70
CA GLY A 430 -13.09 -5.44 24.78
C GLY A 430 -13.68 -5.49 26.18
N ALA A 431 -15.01 -5.40 26.27
CA ALA A 431 -15.78 -5.78 27.44
C ALA A 431 -16.85 -6.80 27.05
N ALA A 432 -16.94 -7.90 27.80
CA ALA A 432 -17.86 -8.99 27.48
C ALA A 432 -18.63 -9.49 28.70
N ILE A 433 -19.86 -9.92 28.46
CA ILE A 433 -20.69 -10.65 29.42
C ILE A 433 -20.90 -12.08 28.92
N GLY A 434 -20.66 -13.06 29.79
CA GLY A 434 -20.73 -14.47 29.46
C GLY A 434 -21.62 -15.25 30.43
N VAL A 435 -22.24 -16.31 29.92
CA VAL A 435 -22.92 -17.35 30.69
C VAL A 435 -22.38 -18.69 30.23
N ASP A 436 -22.10 -19.59 31.17
CA ASP A 436 -21.50 -20.87 30.86
C ASP A 436 -22.14 -22.00 31.67
N MET A 437 -22.01 -23.22 31.16
CA MET A 437 -22.55 -24.42 31.76
C MET A 437 -21.47 -25.48 31.80
N ALA A 438 -21.42 -26.25 32.88
CA ALA A 438 -20.63 -27.46 32.98
C ALA A 438 -21.50 -28.62 33.47
N TRP A 439 -21.56 -29.68 32.67
CA TRP A 439 -22.28 -30.89 32.96
C TRP A 439 -21.36 -32.11 32.88
N ARG A 440 -21.45 -33.01 33.87
CA ARG A 440 -20.73 -34.29 33.88
C ARG A 440 -21.62 -35.38 34.42
N ARG A 441 -21.57 -36.56 33.80
CA ARG A 441 -22.11 -37.80 34.35
C ARG A 441 -21.15 -38.94 34.01
N ASP A 442 -20.62 -39.58 35.03
CA ASP A 442 -19.58 -40.61 34.90
C ASP A 442 -18.38 -40.08 34.07
N ALA A 443 -18.03 -40.77 33.00
CA ALA A 443 -16.96 -40.40 32.07
C ALA A 443 -17.40 -39.36 31.02
N THR A 444 -18.70 -39.14 30.84
CA THR A 444 -19.22 -38.23 29.82
C THR A 444 -19.38 -36.82 30.39
N TRP A 445 -18.95 -35.83 29.63
CA TRP A 445 -19.08 -34.43 30.02
C TRP A 445 -19.43 -33.55 28.83
N ALA A 446 -20.02 -32.40 29.14
CA ALA A 446 -20.29 -31.34 28.19
C ALA A 446 -20.15 -29.98 28.88
N VAL A 447 -19.57 -29.02 28.18
CA VAL A 447 -19.54 -27.61 28.56
C VAL A 447 -20.16 -26.79 27.45
N ALA A 448 -20.73 -25.66 27.80
CA ALA A 448 -21.23 -24.71 26.83
C ALA A 448 -21.02 -23.29 27.34
N GLY A 449 -20.87 -22.35 26.41
CA GLY A 449 -20.68 -20.92 26.68
C GLY A 449 -21.50 -20.09 25.70
N LEU A 450 -22.03 -18.98 26.20
CA LEU A 450 -22.61 -17.90 25.40
C LEU A 450 -22.00 -16.60 25.90
N ASN A 451 -21.52 -15.75 25.01
CA ASN A 451 -21.04 -14.43 25.38
C ASN A 451 -21.46 -13.37 24.36
N TYR A 452 -21.45 -12.12 24.83
CA TYR A 452 -21.59 -10.95 23.99
C TYR A 452 -20.51 -9.95 24.38
N ALA A 453 -19.78 -9.44 23.39
CA ALA A 453 -18.66 -8.53 23.56
C ALA A 453 -18.89 -7.23 22.78
N LYS A 454 -18.50 -6.11 23.38
CA LYS A 454 -18.25 -4.84 22.69
C LYS A 454 -16.75 -4.55 22.73
N THR A 455 -16.17 -4.21 21.60
CA THR A 455 -14.74 -3.95 21.45
C THR A 455 -14.51 -2.61 20.77
N GLY A 456 -13.84 -1.67 21.42
CA GLY A 456 -13.32 -0.47 20.75
C GLY A 456 -11.99 -0.79 20.09
N LEU A 457 -11.81 -0.35 18.85
CA LEU A 457 -10.60 -0.49 18.04
C LEU A 457 -10.03 0.91 17.77
N GLU A 458 -8.76 1.12 18.14
CA GLU A 458 -8.03 2.37 17.90
C GLU A 458 -6.63 2.04 17.39
N GLY A 459 -6.05 2.86 16.51
CA GLY A 459 -4.70 2.61 15.99
C GLY A 459 -4.31 3.54 14.86
N ASN A 460 -3.21 3.22 14.17
CA ASN A 460 -2.81 3.91 12.95
C ASN A 460 -2.48 2.93 11.82
N ARG A 461 -2.94 3.26 10.62
CA ARG A 461 -2.51 2.64 9.38
C ARG A 461 -1.38 3.47 8.79
N THR A 462 -0.22 2.85 8.60
CA THR A 462 0.88 3.46 7.85
C THR A 462 0.81 3.04 6.39
N PHE A 463 0.78 4.02 5.50
CA PHE A 463 0.78 3.88 4.06
C PHE A 463 2.10 4.39 3.50
N SER A 464 2.82 3.54 2.78
CA SER A 464 3.98 3.91 1.97
C SER A 464 3.74 3.48 0.53
N MET A 465 4.19 4.29 -0.43
CA MET A 465 4.11 3.99 -1.84
C MET A 465 5.50 4.11 -2.47
N LEU A 466 6.01 3.00 -2.99
CA LEU A 466 7.24 2.96 -3.76
C LEU A 466 6.94 3.16 -5.24
N SER A 467 7.88 3.77 -5.94
CA SER A 467 7.87 3.88 -7.39
C SER A 467 8.37 2.61 -8.08
N GLY A 468 8.18 2.51 -9.39
CA GLY A 468 8.74 1.42 -10.21
C GLY A 468 10.27 1.32 -10.18
N LEU A 469 10.97 2.39 -9.77
CA LEU A 469 12.43 2.42 -9.56
C LEU A 469 12.84 2.16 -8.10
N GLY A 470 11.91 1.91 -7.19
CA GLY A 470 12.18 1.57 -5.79
C GLY A 470 12.26 2.75 -4.82
N VAL A 471 12.19 4.00 -5.30
CA VAL A 471 12.18 5.21 -4.46
C VAL A 471 10.81 5.38 -3.77
N GLU A 472 10.79 5.74 -2.48
CA GLU A 472 9.56 6.05 -1.73
C GLU A 472 8.99 7.40 -2.19
N ILE A 473 7.82 7.38 -2.82
CA ILE A 473 7.15 8.58 -3.36
C ILE A 473 6.47 9.36 -2.23
N LEU A 474 5.85 8.64 -1.29
CA LEU A 474 5.08 9.25 -0.21
C LEU A 474 4.92 8.24 0.93
N ARG A 475 4.90 8.77 2.16
CA ARG A 475 4.55 8.04 3.38
C ARG A 475 3.57 8.84 4.21
N ARG A 476 2.49 8.21 4.69
CA ARG A 476 1.42 8.83 5.47
C ARG A 476 0.91 7.88 6.54
N ASP A 477 0.50 8.45 7.66
CA ASP A 477 -0.17 7.75 8.75
C ASP A 477 -1.61 8.21 8.85
N PHE A 478 -2.53 7.26 9.04
CA PHE A 478 -3.97 7.51 9.17
C PHE A 478 -4.49 6.92 10.47
N ASP A 479 -5.17 7.73 11.27
CA ASP A 479 -5.75 7.26 12.52
C ASP A 479 -7.06 6.50 12.27
N LEU A 480 -7.20 5.36 12.97
CA LEU A 480 -8.34 4.46 12.93
C LEU A 480 -9.08 4.53 14.28
N ASP A 481 -10.40 4.64 14.25
CA ASP A 481 -11.26 4.56 15.45
C ASP A 481 -12.62 3.96 15.06
N THR A 482 -12.93 2.78 15.59
CA THR A 482 -14.23 2.14 15.38
C THR A 482 -14.63 1.21 16.53
N ASP A 483 -15.87 0.75 16.51
CA ASP A 483 -16.43 -0.21 17.45
C ASP A 483 -16.78 -1.54 16.75
N ALA A 484 -16.54 -2.65 17.43
CA ALA A 484 -16.97 -3.98 17.04
C ALA A 484 -17.89 -4.61 18.09
N TYR A 485 -18.77 -5.50 17.63
CA TYR A 485 -19.73 -6.23 18.45
C TYR A 485 -19.74 -7.69 18.06
N THR A 486 -19.60 -8.57 19.04
CA THR A 486 -19.51 -10.01 18.79
C THR A 486 -20.45 -10.79 19.66
N LEU A 487 -21.21 -11.71 19.06
CA LEU A 487 -22.00 -12.73 19.74
C LEU A 487 -21.29 -14.08 19.55
N GLY A 488 -20.93 -14.72 20.65
CA GLY A 488 -20.31 -16.05 20.62
C GLY A 488 -21.17 -17.11 21.27
N ALA A 489 -21.13 -18.31 20.72
CA ALA A 489 -21.68 -19.52 21.30
C ALA A 489 -20.72 -20.68 21.10
N SER A 490 -20.50 -21.47 22.14
CA SER A 490 -19.69 -22.67 22.04
C SER A 490 -20.32 -23.83 22.80
N VAL A 491 -20.20 -25.03 22.25
CA VAL A 491 -20.51 -26.28 22.95
C VAL A 491 -19.39 -27.28 22.69
N GLU A 492 -18.91 -27.89 23.75
CA GLU A 492 -17.85 -28.90 23.69
C GLU A 492 -18.26 -30.10 24.56
N GLY A 493 -18.08 -31.31 24.05
CA GLY A 493 -18.35 -32.53 24.79
C GLY A 493 -17.30 -33.60 24.57
N GLY A 494 -17.15 -34.48 25.54
CA GLY A 494 -16.16 -35.54 25.48
C GLY A 494 -16.47 -36.73 26.38
N TYR A 495 -15.64 -37.76 26.24
CA TYR A 495 -15.70 -38.98 27.04
C TYR A 495 -14.30 -39.32 27.56
N ASP A 496 -14.12 -39.31 28.87
CA ASP A 496 -12.84 -39.57 29.50
C ASP A 496 -12.62 -41.08 29.74
N PHE A 497 -11.61 -41.66 29.10
CA PHE A 497 -11.12 -43.00 29.38
C PHE A 497 -10.12 -42.99 30.55
N GLY A 498 -10.29 -43.95 31.47
CA GLY A 498 -9.32 -44.30 32.49
C GLY A 498 -9.28 -43.38 33.73
N ASP A 499 -8.95 -43.99 34.86
CA ASP A 499 -8.47 -43.33 36.09
C ASP A 499 -7.41 -44.23 36.77
N THR A 500 -6.43 -44.67 35.97
CA THR A 500 -5.32 -45.49 36.44
C THR A 500 -4.06 -44.63 36.45
N ALA A 501 -3.50 -44.40 37.64
CA ALA A 501 -2.30 -43.58 37.87
C ALA A 501 -2.45 -42.09 37.50
N GLY A 502 -3.67 -41.52 37.56
CA GLY A 502 -3.90 -40.08 37.37
C GLY A 502 -3.87 -39.61 35.91
N LEU A 503 -3.91 -40.53 34.94
CA LEU A 503 -4.08 -40.24 33.52
C LEU A 503 -5.55 -40.35 33.12
N SER A 504 -6.06 -39.33 32.44
CA SER A 504 -7.35 -39.31 31.76
C SER A 504 -7.17 -38.86 30.32
N TYR A 505 -7.84 -39.48 29.36
CA TYR A 505 -7.74 -39.11 27.95
C TYR A 505 -9.01 -39.49 27.20
N GLY A 506 -9.30 -38.83 26.08
CA GLY A 506 -10.51 -39.15 25.36
C GLY A 506 -10.80 -38.26 24.15
N PRO A 507 -11.77 -38.65 23.33
CA PRO A 507 -12.23 -37.84 22.22
C PRO A 507 -12.97 -36.60 22.72
N VAL A 508 -12.84 -35.52 21.96
CA VAL A 508 -13.55 -34.26 22.14
C VAL A 508 -14.20 -33.88 20.81
N ALA A 509 -15.44 -33.43 20.87
CA ALA A 509 -16.13 -32.82 19.76
C ALA A 509 -16.73 -31.48 20.21
N GLY A 510 -16.61 -30.47 19.35
CA GLY A 510 -17.09 -29.12 19.65
C GLY A 510 -17.70 -28.44 18.44
N LEU A 511 -18.50 -27.43 18.72
CA LEU A 511 -19.02 -26.49 17.75
C LEU A 511 -18.91 -25.09 18.33
N ASP A 512 -18.22 -24.21 17.61
CA ASP A 512 -17.98 -22.83 18.00
C ASP A 512 -18.59 -21.92 16.95
N TYR A 513 -19.41 -20.97 17.38
CA TYR A 513 -20.08 -20.00 16.55
C TYR A 513 -19.70 -18.60 17.03
N ALA A 514 -19.36 -17.74 16.07
CA ALA A 514 -19.16 -16.33 16.32
C ALA A 514 -19.81 -15.52 15.20
N ARG A 515 -20.55 -14.48 15.58
CA ARG A 515 -20.99 -13.43 14.66
C ARG A 515 -20.41 -12.11 15.11
N SER A 516 -19.63 -11.50 14.24
CA SER A 516 -18.96 -10.23 14.50
C SER A 516 -19.44 -9.16 13.53
N ARG A 517 -19.55 -7.94 14.04
CA ARG A 517 -19.86 -6.73 13.28
C ARG A 517 -18.87 -5.64 13.66
N ILE A 518 -18.13 -5.13 12.69
CA ILE A 518 -17.26 -3.95 12.84
C ILE A 518 -17.98 -2.78 12.18
N ALA A 519 -18.24 -1.71 12.94
CA ALA A 519 -18.92 -0.53 12.43
C ALA A 519 -18.10 0.15 11.34
N GLY A 520 -18.78 0.66 10.31
CA GLY A 520 -18.14 1.50 9.30
C GLY A 520 -17.65 2.81 9.91
N PHE A 521 -16.53 3.31 9.40
CA PHE A 521 -15.89 4.54 9.88
C PHE A 521 -15.09 5.21 8.75
N THR A 522 -14.52 6.37 9.03
CA THR A 522 -13.61 7.05 8.11
C THR A 522 -12.37 7.45 8.88
N GLU A 523 -11.22 7.24 8.28
CA GLU A 523 -9.95 7.70 8.84
C GLU A 523 -9.95 9.20 9.07
N SER A 524 -9.25 9.63 10.11
CA SER A 524 -9.15 11.06 10.42
C SER A 524 -8.10 11.75 9.54
N GLY A 525 -8.31 13.05 9.24
CA GLY A 525 -7.38 13.87 8.47
C GLY A 525 -8.01 14.55 7.24
N ALA A 526 -7.25 15.44 6.62
CA ALA A 526 -7.63 16.14 5.38
C ALA A 526 -6.89 15.61 4.15
N ASP A 527 -6.00 14.64 4.32
CA ASP A 527 -5.24 14.04 3.24
C ASP A 527 -6.17 13.19 2.36
N ARG A 528 -6.08 13.35 1.04
CA ARG A 528 -6.95 12.67 0.06
C ARG A 528 -6.84 11.15 0.09
N ARG A 529 -5.75 10.61 0.64
CA ARG A 529 -5.52 9.16 0.75
C ARG A 529 -6.18 8.55 2.00
N ALA A 530 -6.79 9.37 2.87
CA ALA A 530 -7.65 8.87 3.95
C ALA A 530 -8.88 8.18 3.36
N THR A 531 -9.28 7.07 3.96
CA THR A 531 -10.29 6.15 3.41
C THR A 531 -11.48 5.95 4.34
N GLY A 532 -12.63 5.69 3.74
CA GLY A 532 -13.84 5.23 4.38
C GLY A 532 -13.94 3.71 4.35
N TYR A 533 -14.19 3.11 5.51
CA TYR A 533 -14.43 1.69 5.67
C TYR A 533 -15.93 1.44 5.76
N ALA A 534 -16.46 0.60 4.88
CA ALA A 534 -17.81 0.10 5.06
C ALA A 534 -17.91 -0.79 6.31
N GLU A 535 -19.13 -0.95 6.80
CA GLU A 535 -19.43 -1.93 7.85
C GLU A 535 -19.06 -3.34 7.40
N GLN A 536 -18.43 -4.10 8.29
CA GLN A 536 -18.03 -5.49 8.06
C GLN A 536 -18.86 -6.40 8.97
N ASP A 537 -19.70 -7.24 8.38
CA ASP A 537 -20.45 -8.28 9.06
C ASP A 537 -19.94 -9.65 8.61
N TYR A 538 -19.62 -10.52 9.56
CA TYR A 538 -19.13 -11.86 9.23
C TYR A 538 -19.50 -12.89 10.31
N GLU A 539 -19.62 -14.14 9.88
CA GLU A 539 -20.06 -15.27 10.71
C GLU A 539 -19.09 -16.44 10.54
N SER A 540 -18.66 -17.01 11.66
CA SER A 540 -17.85 -18.22 11.73
C SER A 540 -18.62 -19.32 12.46
N LEU A 541 -18.53 -20.54 11.94
CA LEU A 541 -19.07 -21.76 12.52
C LEU A 541 -18.06 -22.90 12.38
N GLU A 542 -17.26 -23.10 13.42
CA GLU A 542 -16.20 -24.09 13.43
C GLU A 542 -16.66 -25.42 14.05
N LEU A 543 -16.56 -26.50 13.29
CA LEU A 543 -16.63 -27.87 13.81
C LEU A 543 -15.25 -28.30 14.32
N GLN A 544 -15.20 -28.77 15.57
CA GLN A 544 -13.97 -29.28 16.17
C GLN A 544 -14.07 -30.78 16.42
N LEU A 545 -13.10 -31.55 15.92
CA LEU A 545 -12.98 -32.98 16.16
C LEU A 545 -11.57 -33.30 16.61
N GLY A 546 -11.42 -33.79 17.84
CA GLY A 546 -10.11 -33.95 18.43
C GLY A 546 -10.05 -34.93 19.59
N GLY A 547 -8.96 -34.82 20.33
CA GLY A 547 -8.73 -35.57 21.55
C GLY A 547 -7.99 -34.73 22.58
N GLN A 548 -8.18 -35.10 23.83
CA GLN A 548 -7.47 -34.54 24.96
C GLN A 548 -6.79 -35.63 25.78
N ALA A 549 -5.71 -35.25 26.45
CA ALA A 549 -5.07 -36.05 27.50
C ALA A 549 -4.74 -35.15 28.68
N ARG A 550 -4.87 -35.68 29.89
CA ARG A 550 -4.62 -34.99 31.15
C ARG A 550 -3.93 -35.94 32.13
N GLN A 551 -2.82 -35.51 32.69
CA GLN A 551 -2.05 -36.26 33.68
C GLN A 551 -1.86 -35.40 34.93
N MET A 552 -2.26 -35.93 36.08
CA MET A 552 -1.87 -35.34 37.36
C MET A 552 -0.47 -35.86 37.75
N VAL A 553 0.44 -34.93 38.06
CA VAL A 553 1.80 -35.22 38.54
C VAL A 553 2.08 -34.42 39.80
N SER A 554 2.88 -34.98 40.72
CA SER A 554 3.35 -34.24 41.89
C SER A 554 4.71 -33.63 41.57
N LEU A 555 4.80 -32.29 41.58
CA LEU A 555 6.03 -31.53 41.31
C LEU A 555 6.33 -30.61 42.49
N GLY A 556 7.46 -30.83 43.15
CA GLY A 556 7.88 -30.00 44.29
C GLY A 556 6.91 -30.00 45.48
N GLY A 557 6.10 -31.05 45.64
CA GLY A 557 5.10 -31.18 46.71
C GLY A 557 3.73 -30.58 46.38
N ASN A 558 3.54 -30.03 45.18
CA ASN A 558 2.23 -29.57 44.68
C ASN A 558 1.72 -30.50 43.59
N ASP A 559 0.40 -30.68 43.54
CA ASP A 559 -0.24 -31.37 42.43
C ASP A 559 -0.35 -30.43 41.23
N VAL A 560 0.17 -30.90 40.10
CA VAL A 560 0.18 -30.19 38.82
C VAL A 560 -0.56 -31.05 37.80
N THR A 561 -1.56 -30.46 37.15
CA THR A 561 -2.29 -31.08 36.06
C THR A 561 -1.65 -30.65 34.75
N LEU A 562 -1.04 -31.60 34.05
CA LEU A 562 -0.56 -31.41 32.69
C LEU A 562 -1.67 -31.81 31.73
N SER A 563 -1.92 -31.03 30.69
CA SER A 563 -2.92 -31.33 29.67
C SER A 563 -2.40 -31.03 28.27
N ALA A 564 -2.88 -31.81 27.31
CA ALA A 564 -2.62 -31.63 25.89
C ALA A 564 -3.92 -31.85 25.12
N ARG A 565 -4.14 -31.04 24.09
CA ARG A 565 -5.27 -31.12 23.17
C ARG A 565 -4.78 -31.00 21.72
N ALA A 566 -5.43 -31.74 20.84
CA ALA A 566 -5.28 -31.58 19.40
C ALA A 566 -6.64 -31.77 18.74
N ALA A 567 -7.02 -30.86 17.85
CA ALA A 567 -8.27 -30.89 17.13
C ALA A 567 -8.05 -30.53 15.66
N TYR A 568 -8.77 -31.23 14.79
CA TYR A 568 -9.03 -30.80 13.43
C TYR A 568 -10.24 -29.85 13.46
N ILE A 569 -10.10 -28.72 12.78
CA ILE A 569 -11.11 -27.68 12.68
C ILE A 569 -11.62 -27.62 11.24
N ARG A 570 -12.93 -27.48 11.09
CA ARG A 570 -13.59 -27.20 9.81
C ARG A 570 -14.50 -25.99 9.96
N GLU A 571 -14.21 -24.90 9.26
CA GLU A 571 -15.13 -23.78 9.08
C GLU A 571 -16.29 -24.23 8.17
N LEU A 572 -17.51 -23.89 8.60
CA LEU A 572 -18.77 -24.28 7.96
C LEU A 572 -19.61 -23.08 7.51
N ALA A 573 -19.26 -21.88 7.95
CA ALA A 573 -19.83 -20.60 7.52
C ALA A 573 -18.85 -19.85 6.61
N ASP A 574 -19.07 -18.54 6.43
CA ASP A 574 -18.27 -17.70 5.53
C ASP A 574 -16.89 -17.33 6.12
N GLY A 575 -16.72 -17.42 7.44
CA GLY A 575 -15.46 -17.12 8.10
C GLY A 575 -15.17 -15.62 8.20
N ALA A 576 -13.89 -15.25 8.13
CA ALA A 576 -13.47 -13.85 8.13
C ALA A 576 -13.81 -13.16 6.79
N PRO A 577 -13.96 -11.82 6.75
CA PRO A 577 -14.28 -11.11 5.51
C PRO A 577 -13.22 -11.33 4.42
N GLU A 578 -13.65 -11.82 3.26
CA GLU A 578 -12.78 -11.97 2.06
C GLU A 578 -12.74 -10.71 1.19
N ILE A 579 -13.62 -9.74 1.44
CA ILE A 579 -13.71 -8.49 0.68
C ILE A 579 -13.91 -7.33 1.65
N ALA A 580 -13.12 -6.27 1.48
CA ALA A 580 -13.37 -4.98 2.10
C ALA A 580 -13.86 -3.97 1.06
N ALA A 581 -14.98 -3.31 1.36
CA ALA A 581 -15.44 -2.16 0.60
C ALA A 581 -14.81 -0.89 1.17
N ILE A 582 -13.85 -0.33 0.42
CA ILE A 582 -13.08 0.86 0.79
C ILE A 582 -13.49 2.01 -0.11
N THR A 583 -13.84 3.15 0.47
CA THR A 583 -14.21 4.36 -0.26
C THR A 583 -13.10 5.40 -0.15
N ASP A 584 -12.58 5.87 -1.28
CA ASP A 584 -11.58 6.94 -1.28
C ASP A 584 -12.20 8.33 -1.11
N SER A 585 -11.36 9.37 -1.05
CA SER A 585 -11.80 10.76 -0.93
C SER A 585 -12.57 11.29 -2.15
N ASN A 586 -12.44 10.65 -3.32
CA ASN A 586 -13.23 10.97 -4.51
C ASN A 586 -14.65 10.36 -4.43
N GLY A 587 -14.91 9.50 -3.45
CA GLY A 587 -16.18 8.79 -3.28
C GLY A 587 -16.25 7.49 -4.09
N THR A 588 -15.14 7.03 -4.66
CA THR A 588 -15.06 5.75 -5.38
C THR A 588 -14.94 4.62 -4.38
N THR A 589 -15.90 3.70 -4.36
CA THR A 589 -15.86 2.48 -3.54
C THR A 589 -15.24 1.33 -4.31
N ARG A 590 -14.14 0.78 -3.80
CA ARG A 590 -13.46 -0.41 -4.31
C ARG A 590 -13.71 -1.61 -3.39
N ASN A 591 -14.12 -2.73 -3.98
CA ASN A 591 -14.22 -4.02 -3.30
C ASN A 591 -12.88 -4.74 -3.45
N VAL A 592 -12.04 -4.66 -2.43
CA VAL A 592 -10.69 -5.23 -2.47
C VAL A 592 -10.70 -6.60 -1.80
N LEU A 593 -10.16 -7.60 -2.50
CA LEU A 593 -10.00 -8.95 -1.95
C LEU A 593 -8.99 -8.95 -0.81
N ILE A 594 -9.41 -9.52 0.31
CA ILE A 594 -8.56 -9.87 1.45
C ILE A 594 -8.16 -11.33 1.26
N ALA A 595 -6.86 -11.63 1.27
CA ALA A 595 -6.40 -12.99 1.11
C ALA A 595 -6.72 -13.85 2.35
N GLY A 596 -7.16 -15.09 2.11
CA GLY A 596 -7.09 -16.19 3.08
C GLY A 596 -8.33 -16.41 3.95
N SER A 597 -9.32 -17.13 3.43
CA SER A 597 -10.16 -18.01 4.26
C SER A 597 -9.74 -19.44 3.97
N ASP A 598 -9.52 -20.22 5.03
CA ASP A 598 -9.09 -21.59 4.90
C ASP A 598 -10.08 -22.45 5.66
N ASP A 599 -10.81 -23.30 4.93
CA ASP A 599 -11.92 -24.01 5.54
C ASP A 599 -11.46 -25.03 6.59
N SER A 600 -10.17 -25.40 6.62
CA SER A 600 -9.68 -26.56 7.34
C SER A 600 -8.27 -26.37 7.89
N PHE A 601 -8.12 -26.47 9.22
CA PHE A 601 -6.83 -26.30 9.89
C PHE A 601 -6.75 -27.13 11.18
N GLY A 602 -5.57 -27.16 11.81
CA GLY A 602 -5.34 -27.82 13.09
C GLY A 602 -5.20 -26.83 14.25
N ARG A 603 -5.72 -27.20 15.43
CA ARG A 603 -5.41 -26.54 16.71
C ARG A 603 -4.70 -27.51 17.64
N ILE A 604 -3.59 -27.07 18.23
CA ILE A 604 -2.81 -27.85 19.19
C ILE A 604 -2.62 -26.98 20.44
N GLY A 605 -2.82 -27.55 21.62
CA GLY A 605 -2.60 -26.83 22.86
C GLY A 605 -2.00 -27.72 23.94
N VAL A 606 -1.12 -27.16 24.74
CA VAL A 606 -0.60 -27.78 25.96
C VAL A 606 -0.74 -26.79 27.12
N ALA A 607 -1.08 -27.30 28.30
CA ALA A 607 -1.23 -26.48 29.49
C ALA A 607 -0.79 -27.20 30.76
N ALA A 608 -0.32 -26.42 31.72
CA ALA A 608 0.01 -26.88 33.06
C ALA A 608 -0.79 -26.03 34.06
N GLU A 609 -1.52 -26.68 34.96
CA GLU A 609 -2.37 -26.04 35.97
C GLU A 609 -1.98 -26.52 37.36
N THR A 610 -1.94 -25.62 38.35
CA THR A 610 -1.64 -25.99 39.73
C THR A 610 -2.49 -25.19 40.71
N GLN A 611 -2.81 -25.80 41.85
CA GLN A 611 -3.56 -25.19 42.93
C GLN A 611 -2.60 -24.75 44.03
N PHE A 612 -2.41 -23.44 44.19
CA PHE A 612 -1.50 -22.88 45.21
C PHE A 612 -2.10 -22.92 46.62
N THR A 613 -3.42 -22.78 46.71
CA THR A 613 -4.21 -22.87 47.94
C THR A 613 -5.57 -23.48 47.61
N PRO A 614 -6.38 -23.94 48.58
CA PRO A 614 -7.72 -24.45 48.31
C PRO A 614 -8.60 -23.53 47.45
N ASN A 615 -8.29 -22.23 47.45
CA ASN A 615 -9.06 -21.20 46.78
C ASN A 615 -8.32 -20.51 45.62
N ALA A 616 -7.06 -20.87 45.32
CA ALA A 616 -6.27 -20.19 44.30
C ALA A 616 -5.60 -21.18 43.35
N LEU A 617 -5.75 -20.96 42.05
CA LEU A 617 -5.15 -21.75 40.98
C LEU A 617 -4.36 -20.85 40.02
N GLY A 618 -3.34 -21.41 39.40
CA GLY A 618 -2.62 -20.76 38.30
C GLY A 618 -2.41 -21.72 37.14
N TRP A 619 -2.23 -21.17 35.94
CA TRP A 619 -1.98 -21.93 34.74
C TRP A 619 -0.95 -21.27 33.84
N LEU A 620 -0.33 -22.11 33.01
CA LEU A 620 0.44 -21.74 31.84
C LEU A 620 -0.13 -22.51 30.64
N SER A 621 -0.23 -21.87 29.49
CA SER A 621 -0.63 -22.52 28.24
C SER A 621 0.25 -22.10 27.07
N LEU A 622 0.34 -23.01 26.11
CA LEU A 622 0.88 -22.78 24.78
C LEU A 622 -0.16 -23.34 23.82
N ASP A 623 -0.77 -22.47 23.03
CA ASP A 623 -1.78 -22.81 22.04
C ASP A 623 -1.28 -22.40 20.66
N GLY A 624 -1.58 -23.20 19.64
CA GLY A 624 -1.15 -22.94 18.28
C GLY A 624 -2.16 -23.37 17.23
N ARG A 625 -2.25 -22.57 16.16
CA ARG A 625 -2.98 -22.88 14.91
C ARG A 625 -1.96 -23.32 13.86
N VAL A 626 -2.23 -24.42 13.18
CA VAL A 626 -1.33 -25.01 12.18
C VAL A 626 -2.06 -25.35 10.88
N GLY A 627 -1.41 -25.14 9.75
CA GLY A 627 -1.96 -25.46 8.43
C GLY A 627 -3.19 -24.62 8.08
N HIS A 628 -3.10 -23.31 8.34
CA HIS A 628 -4.07 -22.31 7.93
C HIS A 628 -3.34 -21.33 6.98
N ASP A 629 -3.91 -21.05 5.82
CA ASP A 629 -3.34 -20.21 4.76
C ASP A 629 -3.13 -18.77 5.23
N ALA A 630 -3.98 -18.30 6.14
CA ALA A 630 -3.74 -17.08 6.91
C ALA A 630 -2.57 -17.12 7.94
N GLY A 631 -1.60 -18.03 7.78
CA GLY A 631 -0.47 -18.21 8.69
C GLY A 631 -0.75 -19.06 9.94
N SER A 632 0.31 -19.71 10.42
CA SER A 632 0.32 -20.40 11.73
C SER A 632 0.44 -19.36 12.84
N GLN A 633 -0.31 -19.51 13.92
CA GLN A 633 -0.29 -18.58 15.05
C GLN A 633 0.13 -19.33 16.32
N THR A 634 0.92 -18.67 17.16
CA THR A 634 1.32 -19.17 18.48
C THR A 634 0.87 -18.19 19.56
N THR A 635 0.23 -18.69 20.62
CA THR A 635 -0.11 -17.90 21.80
C THR A 635 0.46 -18.55 23.06
N VAL A 636 1.21 -17.78 23.83
CA VAL A 636 1.70 -18.16 25.16
C VAL A 636 0.85 -17.46 26.20
N GLY A 637 0.18 -18.24 27.05
CA GLY A 637 -0.73 -17.74 28.07
C GLY A 637 -0.27 -18.05 29.48
N ALA A 638 -0.55 -17.13 30.42
CA ALA A 638 -0.38 -17.35 31.84
C ALA A 638 -1.49 -16.65 32.62
N GLY A 639 -2.00 -17.28 33.67
CA GLY A 639 -3.03 -16.65 34.49
C GLY A 639 -3.18 -17.23 35.88
N VAL A 640 -3.97 -16.52 36.68
CA VAL A 640 -4.30 -16.88 38.08
C VAL A 640 -5.79 -16.64 38.32
N ALA A 641 -6.43 -17.55 39.03
CA ALA A 641 -7.82 -17.41 39.47
C ALA A 641 -7.99 -17.70 40.96
N VAL A 642 -8.88 -16.94 41.61
CA VAL A 642 -9.24 -17.07 43.02
C VAL A 642 -10.73 -17.32 43.15
N ARG A 643 -11.11 -18.30 43.98
CA ARG A 643 -12.49 -18.67 44.34
C ARG A 643 -12.80 -18.24 45.77
N PHE A 644 -14.03 -17.80 46.05
CA PHE A 644 -14.42 -17.26 47.37
C PHE A 644 -15.51 -18.07 48.09
#